data_AF-A0AAZ3PB19-F1
#
_entry.id   AF-A0AAZ3PB19-F1
#
_cell.length_a   1.000
_cell.length_b   1.000
_cell.length_c   1.000
_cell.angle_alpha   90.00
_cell.angle_beta   90.00
_cell.angle_gamma   90.00
#
_symmetry.space_group_name_H-M   'P 1'
#
loop_
_entity.id
_entity.type
_entity.pdbx_description
1 polymer ?
#
loop_
_entity_poly.entity_id
_entity_poly.type
_entity_poly.pdbx_seq_one_letter_code
_entity_poly.pdbx_strand_id
1 'polypeptide(L)'
;MEQFRGVGDKATLVKITVLRGNNLRGNKAESILNYVRAEFNGIVLGDSQKLDAAVDQGVDYNFTCSFECSDAAHTLDDMAHKPVILTVIEVLPKEKKQKEEKTAVIGQAIVDLLPLLHGQVSFFSTVLLHPTPGSPAEAASQEDVTVCVPEPLLSGVQLSDSNLLKVTVETAYSVPEVWNPVSGSGPLSSYVAALQVPLTAEKEQVLMFSNGLLKVGGESEPMGRPRKWPLGPLLAPGAQFIPGVSMDGEPIEMEDGDLTSIEDRDFRKEAETNKKRVSWDTERRCFLDDLIKSLLAIIVNIMTNVSLNCLFCVCVCVCVCVCVQQGEDETQLSFHGVAYVDMAPLLYPGARRVRGAYRLYPFYDSDLLVKVKVASTTAIQGFFRIWCCWGLPSAPILCVPFPVYLLHMYADSRTYIIIEIALEKSLVPKRSREELAKSLFLALHIPSFLAALLPSLLPYFLPSILLYQAVQEYQAQIASVAGQVLEQYQQLFGPAFLPGEKPLDPTSQEQRKTKLLGELNYSGKYFAFKEQIKYSVVRIVREKMLRTEAFSDPEQLQAFLSQLYVFLVDEMHVALNKTLSVDAQETQPRPLVDCAQLIHFAKEAQLNGDYQLAAEYYQEQLTRDRSDPAHWFDYGVLYMLTADYQKAEECFHYAVSMKQTHLPSLLMCGILAEMGGRLEEAETFFEGATCVDPANVVAWTLFALAQELLCPGGGLSSSYHLALARLQLLRAEYGSAESSLKEALNDNVWALFGHIHHLTGEFGKAQECYERTLDFVTDATDTHPIYLRLGSIYLQEGEFQRAKTTYLRACKSSPSCLTWLGLGIACYRLGELTEAEDALTEANILNNGNAEVWGYLSLVCLQTGRRLEAEQSYKYALKLNLQKEAVIREIKALQDHVGFGNPCF
;
A
#
# COMPACT_ATOMS: atom_id res chain seq x y z
N MET A 1 -1.73 52.12 9.00
CA MET A 1 -0.54 52.17 8.12
C MET A 1 0.67 52.18 9.03
N GLU A 2 1.65 51.33 8.71
CA GLU A 2 2.76 50.86 9.54
C GLU A 2 2.43 49.65 10.44
N GLN A 3 3.33 48.66 10.33
CA GLN A 3 3.47 47.40 11.07
C GLN A 3 2.65 46.19 10.62
N PHE A 4 3.03 45.64 9.46
CA PHE A 4 3.33 44.20 9.28
C PHE A 4 4.23 44.09 8.03
N ARG A 5 5.56 44.26 8.21
CA ARG A 5 6.53 43.78 7.22
C ARG A 5 6.81 42.33 7.58
N GLY A 6 6.11 41.41 6.90
CA GLY A 6 6.48 40.01 6.85
C GLY A 6 7.86 39.85 6.19
N VAL A 7 8.57 38.80 6.61
CA VAL A 7 9.85 38.35 6.06
C VAL A 7 9.79 38.40 4.53
N GLY A 8 10.69 39.15 3.90
CA GLY A 8 10.69 39.30 2.44
C GLY A 8 11.07 37.98 1.76
N ASP A 9 10.23 37.52 0.84
CA ASP A 9 10.56 36.44 -0.10
C ASP A 9 11.89 36.76 -0.78
N LYS A 10 12.87 35.86 -0.65
CA LYS A 10 14.16 35.99 -1.31
C LYS A 10 13.92 35.67 -2.80
N ALA A 11 14.08 36.64 -3.67
CA ALA A 11 14.02 36.44 -5.12
C ALA A 11 15.44 36.22 -5.68
N THR A 12 15.67 35.06 -6.30
CA THR A 12 16.96 34.68 -6.88
C THR A 12 16.95 34.95 -8.39
N LEU A 13 17.98 35.62 -8.90
CA LEU A 13 18.07 35.98 -10.32
C LEU A 13 18.65 34.83 -11.15
N VAL A 14 17.85 34.27 -12.06
CA VAL A 14 18.30 33.25 -13.03
C VAL A 14 18.85 33.95 -14.27
N LYS A 15 20.13 33.73 -14.59
CA LYS A 15 20.78 34.29 -15.79
C LYS A 15 20.96 33.22 -16.85
N ILE A 16 20.57 33.53 -18.08
CA ILE A 16 20.68 32.66 -19.24
C ILE A 16 21.57 33.37 -20.24
N THR A 17 22.67 32.72 -20.65
CA THR A 17 23.62 33.25 -21.62
C THR A 17 23.68 32.35 -22.84
N VAL A 18 23.24 32.86 -23.98
CA VAL A 18 23.39 32.21 -25.29
C VAL A 18 24.76 32.59 -25.83
N LEU A 19 25.67 31.62 -25.92
CA LEU A 19 27.06 31.87 -26.31
C LEU A 19 27.20 31.88 -27.82
N ARG A 20 26.81 30.78 -28.48
CA ARG A 20 27.13 30.57 -29.89
C ARG A 20 26.06 29.78 -30.64
N GLY A 21 25.69 30.21 -31.83
CA GLY A 21 24.88 29.43 -32.78
C GLY A 21 25.76 28.81 -33.87
N ASN A 22 25.74 27.49 -34.02
CA ASN A 22 26.54 26.73 -34.97
C ASN A 22 25.68 26.20 -36.13
N ASN A 23 26.20 26.27 -37.36
CA ASN A 23 25.60 25.73 -38.59
C ASN A 23 24.23 26.34 -39.01
N LEU A 24 23.98 27.62 -38.68
CA LEU A 24 22.72 28.31 -39.01
C LEU A 24 22.58 28.50 -40.54
N ARG A 25 21.43 28.11 -41.10
CA ARG A 25 21.10 28.29 -42.53
C ARG A 25 19.84 29.15 -42.69
N GLY A 26 19.92 30.20 -43.50
CA GLY A 26 18.85 31.14 -43.78
C GLY A 26 18.39 31.06 -45.24
N ASN A 27 17.54 32.00 -45.65
CA ASN A 27 16.99 32.01 -47.02
C ASN A 27 18.03 32.33 -48.11
N LYS A 28 19.19 32.90 -47.76
CA LYS A 28 20.25 33.31 -48.69
C LYS A 28 21.51 32.44 -48.55
N ALA A 29 22.21 32.23 -49.67
CA ALA A 29 23.35 31.31 -49.77
C ALA A 29 24.71 31.85 -49.28
N GLU A 30 24.84 33.15 -48.92
CA GLU A 30 26.15 33.78 -48.67
C GLU A 30 26.32 34.35 -47.24
N SER A 31 25.34 35.09 -46.70
CA SER A 31 25.36 35.56 -45.31
C SER A 31 23.95 35.75 -44.73
N ILE A 32 23.81 35.60 -43.41
CA ILE A 32 22.54 35.60 -42.69
C ILE A 32 22.61 36.61 -41.55
N LEU A 33 21.78 37.65 -41.60
CA LEU A 33 21.57 38.59 -40.50
C LEU A 33 20.51 38.02 -39.55
N ASN A 34 20.91 37.64 -38.34
CA ASN A 34 20.03 36.97 -37.38
C ASN A 34 20.21 37.50 -35.95
N TYR A 35 19.24 37.19 -35.11
CA TYR A 35 19.29 37.40 -33.66
C TYR A 35 18.50 36.31 -32.94
N VAL A 36 18.75 36.16 -31.65
CA VAL A 36 18.10 35.17 -30.77
C VAL A 36 17.16 35.90 -29.83
N ARG A 37 15.94 35.39 -29.70
CA ARG A 37 14.96 35.82 -28.71
C ARG A 37 14.81 34.74 -27.65
N ALA A 38 14.91 35.13 -26.37
CA ALA A 38 14.66 34.23 -25.25
C ALA A 38 13.29 34.50 -24.61
N GLU A 39 12.52 33.44 -24.38
CA GLU A 39 11.17 33.48 -23.79
C GLU A 39 11.03 32.46 -22.66
N PHE A 40 10.40 32.86 -21.56
CA PHE A 40 10.05 31.96 -20.44
C PHE A 40 8.65 32.28 -19.94
N ASN A 41 7.83 31.25 -19.73
CA ASN A 41 6.45 31.38 -19.24
C ASN A 41 5.57 32.36 -20.05
N GLY A 42 5.76 32.43 -21.38
CA GLY A 42 5.05 33.35 -22.27
C GLY A 42 5.54 34.80 -22.23
N ILE A 43 6.58 35.10 -21.46
CA ILE A 43 7.19 36.43 -21.34
C ILE A 43 8.52 36.46 -22.11
N VAL A 44 8.68 37.46 -22.96
CA VAL A 44 9.95 37.72 -23.67
C VAL A 44 10.96 38.29 -22.68
N LEU A 45 12.06 37.55 -22.46
CA LEU A 45 13.15 37.95 -21.57
C LEU A 45 14.08 38.96 -22.24
N GLY A 46 14.22 38.89 -23.57
CA GLY A 46 14.99 39.85 -24.37
C GLY A 46 15.43 39.31 -25.74
N ASP A 47 15.96 40.22 -26.55
CA ASP A 47 16.51 39.95 -27.88
C ASP A 47 18.02 40.23 -27.90
N SER A 48 18.79 39.38 -28.59
CA SER A 48 20.23 39.61 -28.83
C SER A 48 20.48 40.69 -29.88
N GLN A 49 21.74 41.12 -30.01
CA GLN A 49 22.14 42.01 -31.10
C GLN A 49 22.00 41.28 -32.45
N LYS A 50 21.59 42.01 -33.49
CA LYS A 50 21.52 41.50 -34.86
C LYS A 50 22.94 41.33 -35.39
N LEU A 51 23.35 40.10 -35.66
CA LEU A 51 24.69 39.75 -36.12
C LEU A 51 24.61 39.14 -37.52
N ASP A 52 25.59 39.48 -38.36
CA ASP A 52 25.75 38.92 -39.70
C ASP A 52 26.76 37.78 -39.64
N ALA A 53 26.44 36.66 -40.27
CA ALA A 53 27.28 35.46 -40.25
C ALA A 53 27.30 34.74 -41.60
N ALA A 54 28.47 34.23 -41.98
CA ALA A 54 28.62 33.36 -43.14
C ALA A 54 28.06 31.96 -42.82
N VAL A 55 27.50 31.28 -43.83
CA VAL A 55 26.73 30.02 -43.70
C VAL A 55 27.51 28.86 -43.01
N ASP A 56 28.85 28.91 -42.99
CA ASP A 56 29.73 27.88 -42.40
C ASP A 56 30.51 28.35 -41.15
N GLN A 57 30.28 29.57 -40.64
CA GLN A 57 30.92 30.08 -39.42
C GLN A 57 29.88 30.22 -38.30
N GLY A 58 30.17 29.67 -37.12
CA GLY A 58 29.30 29.83 -35.94
C GLY A 58 29.25 31.29 -35.47
N VAL A 59 28.07 31.72 -35.00
CA VAL A 59 27.73 33.09 -34.59
C VAL A 59 27.86 33.23 -33.09
N ASP A 60 28.79 34.06 -32.61
CA ASP A 60 28.98 34.29 -31.17
C ASP A 60 28.02 35.39 -30.68
N TYR A 61 26.86 35.00 -30.15
CA TYR A 61 25.86 35.94 -29.64
C TYR A 61 26.28 36.60 -28.32
N ASN A 62 26.88 35.84 -27.40
CA ASN A 62 27.19 36.26 -26.02
C ASN A 62 26.06 37.06 -25.36
N PHE A 63 24.81 36.64 -25.60
CA PHE A 63 23.62 37.33 -25.17
C PHE A 63 23.17 36.82 -23.81
N THR A 64 23.10 37.69 -22.81
CA THR A 64 22.61 37.35 -21.47
C THR A 64 21.25 37.99 -21.21
N CYS A 65 20.28 37.18 -20.81
CA CYS A 65 19.01 37.62 -20.26
C CYS A 65 18.79 37.03 -18.86
N SER A 66 17.81 37.53 -18.13
CA SER A 66 17.53 37.04 -16.78
C SER A 66 16.09 37.25 -16.37
N PHE A 67 15.60 36.40 -15.47
CA PHE A 67 14.32 36.56 -14.79
C PHE A 67 14.48 36.28 -13.30
N GLU A 68 13.57 36.80 -12.49
CA GLU A 68 13.54 36.59 -11.05
C GLU A 68 12.72 35.34 -10.71
N CYS A 69 13.28 34.45 -9.90
CA CYS A 69 12.60 33.30 -9.33
C CYS A 69 12.44 33.50 -7.82
N SER A 70 11.19 33.54 -7.33
CA SER A 70 10.91 33.50 -5.90
C SER A 70 10.93 32.06 -5.37
N ASP A 71 11.10 31.91 -4.06
CA ASP A 71 11.06 30.62 -3.35
C ASP A 71 9.62 30.04 -3.21
N ALA A 72 8.64 30.62 -3.90
CA ALA A 72 7.26 30.17 -3.81
C ALA A 72 7.04 28.85 -4.58
N ALA A 73 6.20 27.95 -4.05
CA ALA A 73 5.96 26.64 -4.67
C ALA A 73 5.49 26.69 -6.15
N HIS A 74 4.73 27.73 -6.53
CA HIS A 74 4.22 27.87 -7.90
C HIS A 74 5.28 28.31 -8.92
N THR A 75 6.25 29.14 -8.52
CA THR A 75 7.38 29.55 -9.38
C THR A 75 8.35 28.40 -9.58
N LEU A 76 8.61 27.62 -8.53
CA LEU A 76 9.41 26.39 -8.60
C LEU A 76 8.72 25.30 -9.43
N ASP A 77 7.39 25.16 -9.33
CA ASP A 77 6.60 24.28 -10.21
C ASP A 77 6.69 24.73 -11.67
N ASP A 78 6.57 26.03 -11.96
CA ASP A 78 6.75 26.59 -13.30
C ASP A 78 8.14 26.24 -13.88
N MET A 79 9.20 26.36 -13.09
CA MET A 79 10.55 25.96 -13.49
C MET A 79 10.70 24.45 -13.75
N ALA A 80 9.91 23.61 -13.08
CA ALA A 80 9.99 22.16 -13.23
C ALA A 80 9.43 21.68 -14.57
N HIS A 81 8.41 22.35 -15.13
CA HIS A 81 7.69 21.87 -16.32
C HIS A 81 7.70 22.81 -17.53
N LYS A 82 8.04 24.09 -17.37
CA LYS A 82 8.13 25.05 -18.47
C LYS A 82 9.61 25.27 -18.81
N PRO A 83 10.06 24.88 -20.00
CA PRO A 83 11.41 25.19 -20.42
C PRO A 83 11.52 26.62 -20.95
N VAL A 84 12.76 27.08 -21.13
CA VAL A 84 13.05 28.35 -21.82
C VAL A 84 13.10 28.09 -23.32
N ILE A 85 12.42 28.94 -24.07
CA ILE A 85 12.31 28.86 -25.52
C ILE A 85 13.28 29.89 -26.12
N LEU A 86 14.22 29.41 -26.93
CA LEU A 86 15.11 30.24 -27.73
C LEU A 86 14.63 30.21 -29.17
N THR A 87 14.33 31.37 -29.75
CA THR A 87 13.88 31.50 -31.13
C THR A 87 14.91 32.27 -31.94
N VAL A 88 15.43 31.65 -32.99
CA VAL A 88 16.39 32.28 -33.91
C VAL A 88 15.62 32.91 -35.07
N ILE A 89 15.83 34.20 -35.29
CA ILE A 89 15.07 35.00 -36.24
C ILE A 89 16.01 35.63 -37.26
N GLU A 90 15.76 35.37 -38.54
CA GLU A 90 16.42 36.02 -39.68
C GLU A 90 15.73 37.36 -39.98
N VAL A 91 16.53 38.40 -40.21
CA VAL A 91 16.06 39.71 -40.66
C VAL A 91 16.23 39.80 -42.18
N LEU A 92 15.11 39.86 -42.90
CA LEU A 92 15.11 39.96 -44.35
C LEU A 92 15.37 41.41 -44.81
N PRO A 93 16.06 41.61 -45.95
CA PRO A 93 16.35 42.95 -46.47
C PRO A 93 15.08 43.73 -46.81
N LYS A 94 15.04 45.02 -46.45
CA LYS A 94 13.90 45.92 -46.74
C LYS A 94 13.74 46.13 -48.26
N GLU A 95 12.56 45.80 -48.79
CA GLU A 95 12.16 46.26 -50.13
C GLU A 95 11.78 47.74 -50.10
N LYS A 96 12.07 48.49 -51.18
CA LYS A 96 12.00 49.98 -51.28
C LYS A 96 10.65 50.65 -50.94
N LYS A 97 9.63 49.93 -50.46
CA LYS A 97 8.30 50.46 -50.12
C LYS A 97 7.76 50.05 -48.73
N GLN A 98 8.48 49.28 -47.92
CA GLN A 98 7.99 48.84 -46.60
C GLN A 98 8.61 49.64 -45.44
N LYS A 99 7.77 50.01 -44.46
CA LYS A 99 8.15 50.81 -43.28
C LYS A 99 8.66 49.92 -42.13
N GLU A 100 8.32 48.63 -42.14
CA GLU A 100 8.67 47.64 -41.11
C GLU A 100 9.66 46.59 -41.63
N GLU A 101 10.49 46.07 -40.74
CA GLU A 101 11.47 45.00 -41.03
C GLU A 101 10.75 43.66 -41.12
N LYS A 102 10.86 42.99 -42.28
CA LYS A 102 10.31 41.65 -42.45
C LYS A 102 11.26 40.64 -41.81
N THR A 103 10.77 39.86 -40.86
CA THR A 103 11.54 38.81 -40.19
C THR A 103 10.99 37.43 -40.55
N ALA A 104 11.85 36.41 -40.46
CA ALA A 104 11.49 35.01 -40.65
C ALA A 104 12.09 34.17 -39.52
N VAL A 105 11.32 33.24 -38.95
CA VAL A 105 11.81 32.34 -37.90
C VAL A 105 12.59 31.21 -38.56
N ILE A 106 13.86 31.05 -38.17
CA ILE A 106 14.73 29.97 -38.64
C ILE A 106 14.40 28.67 -37.89
N GLY A 107 14.27 28.76 -36.57
CA GLY A 107 13.95 27.62 -35.72
C GLY A 107 13.84 27.98 -34.25
N GLN A 108 13.47 26.98 -33.45
CA GLN A 108 13.35 27.06 -32.00
C GLN A 108 14.17 25.99 -31.30
N ALA A 109 14.78 26.37 -30.19
CA ALA A 109 15.57 25.53 -29.30
C ALA A 109 14.99 25.63 -27.88
N ILE A 110 15.16 24.57 -27.07
CA ILE A 110 14.59 24.45 -25.73
C ILE A 110 15.67 24.19 -24.69
N VAL A 111 15.65 24.97 -23.62
CA VAL A 111 16.54 24.79 -22.47
C VAL A 111 15.72 24.30 -21.27
N ASP A 112 16.04 23.09 -20.79
CA ASP A 112 15.44 22.50 -19.59
C ASP A 112 16.10 23.09 -18.33
N LEU A 113 15.30 23.67 -17.43
CA LEU A 113 15.78 24.29 -16.19
C LEU A 113 15.85 23.32 -15.00
N LEU A 114 15.47 22.06 -15.19
CA LEU A 114 15.53 21.03 -14.15
C LEU A 114 16.89 20.92 -13.42
N PRO A 115 18.06 21.07 -14.08
CA PRO A 115 19.34 21.02 -13.37
C PRO A 115 19.50 22.04 -12.24
N LEU A 116 18.84 23.20 -12.33
CA LEU A 116 18.87 24.21 -11.27
C LEU A 116 18.07 23.77 -10.02
N LEU A 117 16.96 23.05 -10.22
CA LEU A 117 16.18 22.45 -9.14
C LEU A 117 16.91 21.27 -8.49
N HIS A 118 17.86 20.65 -9.20
CA HIS A 118 18.81 19.69 -8.63
C HIS A 118 19.97 20.32 -7.87
N GLY A 119 19.94 21.65 -7.67
CA GLY A 119 20.93 22.39 -6.89
C GLY A 119 22.17 22.81 -7.67
N GLN A 120 22.19 22.64 -9.00
CA GLN A 120 23.29 23.17 -9.81
C GLN A 120 23.22 24.69 -9.87
N VAL A 121 24.37 25.33 -9.68
CA VAL A 121 24.49 26.79 -9.74
C VAL A 121 24.77 27.27 -11.17
N SER A 122 25.33 26.42 -12.01
CA SER A 122 25.55 26.71 -13.42
C SER A 122 25.67 25.43 -14.21
N PHE A 123 25.12 25.39 -15.42
CA PHE A 123 25.30 24.28 -16.35
C PHE A 123 25.44 24.78 -17.79
N PHE A 124 26.17 24.00 -18.59
CA PHE A 124 26.35 24.20 -20.02
C PHE A 124 25.53 23.16 -20.78
N SER A 125 24.78 23.58 -21.79
CA SER A 125 23.97 22.71 -22.62
C SER A 125 24.08 23.13 -24.09
N THR A 126 24.40 22.17 -24.96
CA THR A 126 24.31 22.35 -26.41
C THR A 126 22.93 21.87 -26.87
N VAL A 127 22.09 22.80 -27.31
CA VAL A 127 20.69 22.56 -27.66
C VAL A 127 20.53 22.48 -29.18
N LEU A 128 19.63 21.61 -29.64
CA LEU A 128 19.32 21.47 -31.06
C LEU A 128 18.29 22.52 -31.50
N LEU A 129 18.58 23.22 -32.60
CA LEU A 129 17.65 24.15 -33.22
C LEU A 129 16.73 23.40 -34.19
N HIS A 130 15.44 23.37 -33.88
CA HIS A 130 14.43 22.70 -34.70
C HIS A 130 13.75 23.70 -35.64
N PRO A 131 13.67 23.40 -36.96
CA PRO A 131 13.05 24.30 -37.92
C PRO A 131 11.53 24.40 -37.71
N THR A 132 10.99 25.61 -37.81
CA THR A 132 9.55 25.86 -37.78
C THR A 132 8.92 25.63 -39.17
N PRO A 133 7.62 25.25 -39.27
CA PRO A 133 6.94 25.08 -40.56
C PRO A 133 7.01 26.37 -41.40
N GLY A 134 7.65 26.31 -42.58
CA GLY A 134 7.90 27.47 -43.44
C GLY A 134 9.31 28.11 -43.33
N SER A 135 10.22 27.51 -42.55
CA SER A 135 11.63 27.92 -42.45
C SER A 135 12.47 27.49 -43.68
N PRO A 136 13.51 28.25 -44.07
CA PRO A 136 14.47 27.87 -45.12
C PRO A 136 15.44 26.74 -44.76
N ALA A 137 15.52 26.33 -43.49
CA ALA A 137 16.51 25.37 -43.01
C ALA A 137 15.97 23.93 -43.02
N GLU A 138 16.55 23.05 -43.84
CA GLU A 138 16.24 21.60 -43.90
C GLU A 138 17.14 20.72 -42.99
N ALA A 139 18.21 21.28 -42.40
CA ALA A 139 19.19 20.55 -41.58
C ALA A 139 19.29 21.08 -40.14
N ALA A 140 19.53 20.18 -39.17
CA ALA A 140 19.59 20.51 -37.75
C ALA A 140 20.83 21.37 -37.41
N SER A 141 20.59 22.58 -36.89
CA SER A 141 21.62 23.49 -36.38
C SER A 141 21.75 23.32 -34.86
N GLN A 142 22.84 23.80 -34.24
CA GLN A 142 23.09 23.66 -32.79
C GLN A 142 23.33 25.02 -32.14
N GLU A 143 22.88 25.21 -30.90
CA GLU A 143 23.19 26.41 -30.10
C GLU A 143 23.83 26.02 -28.77
N ASP A 144 24.96 26.66 -28.44
CA ASP A 144 25.66 26.50 -27.17
C ASP A 144 25.11 27.53 -26.18
N VAL A 145 24.45 27.04 -25.13
CA VAL A 145 23.78 27.84 -24.10
C VAL A 145 24.38 27.53 -22.74
N THR A 146 24.66 28.58 -21.96
CA THR A 146 25.07 28.47 -20.56
C THR A 146 24.01 29.11 -19.68
N VAL A 147 23.52 28.38 -18.68
CA VAL A 147 22.59 28.90 -17.68
C VAL A 147 23.32 28.97 -16.34
N CYS A 148 23.24 30.11 -15.66
CA CYS A 148 23.88 30.36 -14.37
C CYS A 148 22.93 31.08 -13.41
N VAL A 149 22.93 30.65 -12.15
CA VAL A 149 22.36 31.37 -11.01
C VAL A 149 23.51 31.82 -10.09
N PRO A 150 23.38 32.94 -9.34
CA PRO A 150 24.44 33.42 -8.46
C PRO A 150 24.63 32.54 -7.21
N GLU A 151 23.56 31.88 -6.77
CA GLU A 151 23.49 30.97 -5.64
C GLU A 151 22.48 29.86 -5.96
N PRO A 152 22.57 28.67 -5.34
CA PRO A 152 21.61 27.59 -5.53
C PRO A 152 20.17 28.07 -5.28
N LEU A 153 19.22 27.69 -6.15
CA LEU A 153 17.81 28.08 -6.02
C LEU A 153 17.14 27.51 -4.76
N LEU A 154 17.61 26.36 -4.29
CA LEU A 154 17.11 25.70 -3.09
C LEU A 154 18.22 25.64 -2.06
N SER A 155 17.90 25.92 -0.80
CA SER A 155 18.82 25.65 0.31
C SER A 155 19.09 24.14 0.42
N GLY A 156 20.22 23.75 1.02
CA GLY A 156 20.57 22.33 1.18
C GLY A 156 19.50 21.50 1.92
N VAL A 157 18.73 22.13 2.81
CA VAL A 157 17.61 21.50 3.55
C VAL A 157 16.36 21.39 2.69
N GLN A 158 16.01 22.45 1.95
CA GLN A 158 14.88 22.37 1.00
C GLN A 158 15.15 21.36 -0.11
N LEU A 159 16.38 21.25 -0.58
CA LEU A 159 16.77 20.28 -1.58
C LEU A 159 16.75 18.84 -1.03
N SER A 160 17.04 18.62 0.26
CA SER A 160 16.89 17.28 0.86
C SER A 160 15.42 16.89 1.02
N ASP A 161 14.59 17.85 1.45
CA ASP A 161 13.21 17.62 1.89
C ASP A 161 12.17 17.73 0.77
N SER A 162 12.56 18.24 -0.41
CA SER A 162 11.72 18.30 -1.61
C SER A 162 11.82 17.05 -2.48
N ASN A 163 10.79 16.83 -3.30
CA ASN A 163 10.72 15.77 -4.30
C ASN A 163 10.22 16.32 -5.64
N LEU A 164 10.44 15.55 -6.71
CA LEU A 164 9.87 15.84 -8.01
C LEU A 164 8.92 14.71 -8.39
N LEU A 165 7.66 15.05 -8.62
CA LEU A 165 6.63 14.15 -9.14
C LEU A 165 6.55 14.30 -10.66
N LYS A 166 6.69 13.20 -11.39
CA LYS A 166 6.52 13.15 -12.84
C LYS A 166 5.28 12.36 -13.14
N VAL A 167 4.35 12.96 -13.88
CA VAL A 167 3.13 12.32 -14.35
C VAL A 167 3.20 12.25 -15.86
N THR A 168 3.16 11.04 -16.40
CA THR A 168 3.12 10.81 -17.85
C THR A 168 1.79 10.19 -18.23
N VAL A 169 1.08 10.86 -19.14
CA VAL A 169 -0.14 10.31 -19.76
C VAL A 169 0.25 9.85 -21.15
N GLU A 170 0.23 8.52 -21.36
CA GLU A 170 0.69 7.93 -22.62
C GLU A 170 -0.44 7.92 -23.66
N THR A 171 -1.27 6.87 -23.63
CA THR A 171 -2.25 6.58 -24.68
C THR A 171 -3.50 5.93 -24.10
N ALA A 172 -4.66 6.35 -24.58
CA ALA A 172 -5.95 5.72 -24.35
C ALA A 172 -6.29 4.77 -25.50
N TYR A 173 -6.52 3.50 -25.19
CA TYR A 173 -6.78 2.42 -26.15
C TYR A 173 -8.24 1.99 -26.15
N SER A 174 -8.68 1.45 -27.28
CA SER A 174 -10.06 0.98 -27.48
C SER A 174 -11.09 2.10 -27.25
N VAL A 175 -10.85 3.25 -27.89
CA VAL A 175 -11.68 4.46 -27.71
C VAL A 175 -13.06 4.33 -28.39
N PRO A 176 -14.12 4.92 -27.83
CA PRO A 176 -15.47 4.82 -28.38
C PRO A 176 -15.60 5.41 -29.78
N GLU A 177 -16.52 4.90 -30.60
CA GLU A 177 -16.72 5.39 -31.97
C GLU A 177 -17.12 6.87 -32.05
N VAL A 178 -17.76 7.40 -30.99
CA VAL A 178 -18.16 8.80 -30.85
C VAL A 178 -16.95 9.76 -30.86
N TRP A 179 -15.75 9.26 -30.53
CA TRP A 179 -14.54 10.06 -30.62
C TRP A 179 -14.10 10.29 -32.06
N ASN A 180 -14.67 9.60 -33.05
CA ASN A 180 -14.34 9.84 -34.44
C ASN A 180 -15.05 11.10 -34.95
N PRO A 181 -14.32 12.05 -35.58
CA PRO A 181 -14.96 13.16 -36.26
C PRO A 181 -15.84 12.63 -37.39
N VAL A 182 -17.12 12.99 -37.37
CA VAL A 182 -18.04 12.73 -38.50
C VAL A 182 -17.49 13.48 -39.70
N SER A 183 -17.23 12.75 -40.78
CA SER A 183 -16.62 13.20 -42.02
C SER A 183 -17.08 14.60 -42.47
N GLY A 184 -16.18 15.59 -42.41
CA GLY A 184 -16.14 16.72 -43.34
C GLY A 184 -16.51 18.13 -42.85
N SER A 185 -17.02 18.37 -41.64
CA SER A 185 -17.42 19.76 -41.26
C SER A 185 -17.47 20.12 -39.77
N GLY A 186 -16.73 19.46 -38.88
CA GLY A 186 -16.67 19.79 -37.45
C GLY A 186 -15.31 20.34 -37.00
N PRO A 187 -15.23 21.20 -35.97
CA PRO A 187 -13.96 21.68 -35.43
C PRO A 187 -13.09 20.51 -34.96
N LEU A 188 -11.76 20.66 -35.09
CA LEU A 188 -10.76 19.69 -34.60
C LEU A 188 -11.09 19.28 -33.16
N SER A 189 -11.44 18.01 -32.95
CA SER A 189 -11.71 17.49 -31.62
C SER A 189 -10.41 17.51 -30.80
N SER A 190 -10.31 18.45 -29.85
CA SER A 190 -9.19 18.50 -28.91
C SER A 190 -9.48 17.55 -27.76
N TYR A 191 -8.67 16.49 -27.62
CA TYR A 191 -8.79 15.58 -26.48
C TYR A 191 -7.90 16.06 -25.34
N VAL A 192 -8.52 16.23 -24.17
CA VAL A 192 -7.88 16.74 -22.97
C VAL A 192 -8.03 15.70 -21.87
N ALA A 193 -6.93 15.45 -21.17
CA ALA A 193 -6.90 14.70 -19.92
C ALA A 193 -6.46 15.65 -18.78
N ALA A 194 -6.96 15.44 -17.57
CA ALA A 194 -6.66 16.27 -16.41
C ALA A 194 -6.22 15.40 -15.23
N LEU A 195 -5.48 15.92 -14.26
CA LEU A 195 -5.06 15.14 -13.09
C LEU A 195 -4.92 16.07 -11.89
N GLN A 196 -5.71 15.90 -10.84
CA GLN A 196 -5.62 16.71 -9.62
C GLN A 196 -4.51 16.19 -8.68
N VAL A 197 -3.54 17.04 -8.35
CA VAL A 197 -2.44 16.71 -7.44
C VAL A 197 -2.38 17.74 -6.31
N PRO A 198 -2.26 17.31 -5.04
CA PRO A 198 -2.05 18.23 -3.93
C PRO A 198 -0.65 18.84 -3.99
N LEU A 199 -0.56 20.16 -4.16
CA LEU A 199 0.71 20.91 -4.14
C LEU A 199 1.10 21.32 -2.71
N THR A 200 0.12 21.60 -1.84
CA THR A 200 0.31 21.92 -0.42
C THR A 200 -0.80 21.26 0.40
N ALA A 201 -0.68 21.25 1.74
CA ALA A 201 -1.73 20.73 2.63
C ALA A 201 -3.09 21.44 2.48
N GLU A 202 -3.12 22.61 1.85
CA GLU A 202 -4.31 23.47 1.73
C GLU A 202 -4.73 23.74 0.28
N LYS A 203 -3.92 23.35 -0.73
CA LYS A 203 -4.16 23.70 -2.14
C LYS A 203 -3.91 22.53 -3.10
N GLU A 204 -4.92 22.21 -3.90
CA GLU A 204 -4.87 21.25 -5.00
C GLU A 204 -4.61 21.96 -6.34
N GLN A 205 -3.86 21.33 -7.24
CA GLN A 205 -3.60 21.81 -8.61
C GLN A 205 -4.09 20.81 -9.64
N VAL A 206 -4.73 21.30 -10.69
CA VAL A 206 -5.14 20.49 -11.84
C VAL A 206 -4.01 20.50 -12.87
N LEU A 207 -3.41 19.35 -13.12
CA LEU A 207 -2.48 19.13 -14.22
C LEU A 207 -3.26 18.85 -15.49
N MET A 208 -2.96 19.57 -16.57
CA MET A 208 -3.70 19.48 -17.83
C MET A 208 -2.82 18.89 -18.94
N PHE A 209 -3.33 17.88 -19.63
CA PHE A 209 -2.72 17.21 -20.77
C PHE A 209 -3.60 17.44 -22.00
N SER A 210 -3.26 18.46 -22.78
CA SER A 210 -4.04 18.88 -23.95
C SER A 210 -3.47 18.29 -25.26
N ASN A 211 -4.25 18.40 -26.35
CA ASN A 211 -3.84 18.04 -27.71
C ASN A 211 -3.57 16.54 -27.95
N GLY A 212 -4.40 15.66 -27.38
CA GLY A 212 -4.33 14.24 -27.71
C GLY A 212 -4.53 14.00 -29.21
N LEU A 213 -3.72 13.10 -29.81
CA LEU A 213 -3.77 12.78 -31.23
C LEU A 213 -4.52 11.47 -31.47
N LEU A 214 -5.61 11.52 -32.24
CA LEU A 214 -6.33 10.31 -32.66
C LEU A 214 -5.53 9.55 -33.73
N LYS A 215 -5.14 8.32 -33.41
CA LYS A 215 -4.45 7.39 -34.31
C LYS A 215 -5.40 6.26 -34.72
N VAL A 216 -5.34 5.92 -36.01
CA VAL A 216 -6.13 4.81 -36.60
C VAL A 216 -5.48 3.48 -36.22
N GLY A 217 -6.28 2.42 -36.02
CA GLY A 217 -5.77 1.07 -35.77
C GLY A 217 -5.06 0.46 -36.99
N GLY A 218 -4.19 -0.51 -36.75
CA GLY A 218 -3.43 -1.26 -37.77
C GLY A 218 -1.94 -1.44 -37.44
N GLU A 219 -1.37 -0.54 -36.63
CA GLU A 219 0.04 -0.60 -36.19
C GLU A 219 0.14 -0.29 -34.68
N SER A 220 0.99 -1.04 -33.97
CA SER A 220 1.31 -0.82 -32.55
C SER A 220 2.25 0.38 -32.36
N GLU A 221 2.24 0.99 -31.18
CA GLU A 221 3.18 2.07 -30.88
C GLU A 221 4.65 1.56 -30.85
N PRO A 222 5.59 2.32 -31.42
CA PRO A 222 7.00 1.98 -31.34
C PRO A 222 7.52 2.11 -29.89
N MET A 223 8.34 1.14 -29.49
CA MET A 223 9.05 1.17 -28.21
C MET A 223 10.11 2.28 -28.21
N GLY A 224 10.29 2.95 -27.06
CA GLY A 224 11.31 4.01 -26.93
C GLY A 224 10.91 5.35 -27.54
N ARG A 225 9.62 5.59 -27.84
CA ARG A 225 9.17 6.87 -28.40
C ARG A 225 9.33 8.02 -27.36
N PRO A 226 9.69 9.24 -27.80
CA PRO A 226 10.05 10.35 -26.90
C PRO A 226 8.83 10.95 -26.18
N ARG A 227 9.03 11.41 -24.94
CA ARG A 227 8.01 12.15 -24.16
C ARG A 227 7.95 13.61 -24.61
N LYS A 228 6.77 14.23 -24.55
CA LYS A 228 6.51 15.61 -24.94
C LYS A 228 6.33 16.53 -23.73
N TRP A 229 6.66 17.80 -23.93
CA TRP A 229 6.32 18.87 -23.00
C TRP A 229 4.81 19.10 -22.95
N PRO A 230 4.24 19.52 -21.80
CA PRO A 230 2.82 19.86 -21.65
C PRO A 230 2.53 21.28 -22.18
N LEU A 231 3.28 21.71 -23.19
CA LEU A 231 3.10 22.97 -23.89
C LEU A 231 2.33 22.66 -25.18
N GLY A 232 1.30 23.46 -25.48
CA GLY A 232 0.49 23.27 -26.69
C GLY A 232 1.27 23.47 -28.00
N PRO A 233 0.62 23.75 -29.15
CA PRO A 233 1.27 23.86 -30.46
C PRO A 233 2.18 25.10 -30.64
N LEU A 234 2.69 25.69 -29.54
CA LEU A 234 3.56 26.87 -29.52
C LEU A 234 5.00 26.57 -29.98
N LEU A 235 5.40 25.30 -29.99
CA LEU A 235 6.76 24.85 -30.30
C LEU A 235 6.85 24.22 -31.69
N ALA A 236 8.00 24.40 -32.35
CA ALA A 236 8.36 23.69 -33.57
C ALA A 236 8.21 22.16 -33.39
N PRO A 237 7.79 21.39 -34.43
CA PRO A 237 7.46 19.97 -34.29
C PRO A 237 8.55 19.10 -33.64
N GLY A 238 9.82 19.39 -33.91
CA GLY A 238 10.94 18.66 -33.30
C GLY A 238 11.28 19.11 -31.87
N ALA A 239 10.91 20.34 -31.51
CA ALA A 239 11.15 20.91 -30.18
C ALA A 239 10.10 20.47 -29.15
N GLN A 240 9.00 19.83 -29.55
CA GLN A 240 7.94 19.40 -28.63
C GLN A 240 8.39 18.29 -27.66
N PHE A 241 9.52 17.64 -27.91
CA PHE A 241 10.02 16.51 -27.14
C PHE A 241 10.97 16.94 -26.01
N ILE A 242 10.92 16.19 -24.90
CA ILE A 242 11.83 16.34 -23.77
C ILE A 242 13.15 15.64 -24.14
N PRO A 243 14.29 16.36 -24.16
CA PRO A 243 15.57 15.78 -24.53
C PRO A 243 15.97 14.60 -23.62
N GLY A 244 16.35 13.47 -24.22
CA GLY A 244 16.89 12.31 -23.50
C GLY A 244 15.87 11.49 -22.70
N VAL A 245 14.56 11.75 -22.84
CA VAL A 245 13.50 11.01 -22.12
C VAL A 245 12.61 10.25 -23.10
N SER A 246 12.70 8.91 -23.05
CA SER A 246 11.85 7.98 -23.80
C SER A 246 10.83 7.28 -22.91
N MET A 247 9.80 6.72 -23.52
CA MET A 247 8.92 5.76 -22.85
C MET A 247 9.46 4.35 -23.06
N ASP A 248 9.72 3.66 -21.95
CA ASP A 248 10.20 2.28 -21.95
C ASP A 248 9.02 1.34 -21.70
N GLY A 249 8.90 0.30 -22.53
CA GLY A 249 7.83 -0.69 -22.40
C GLY A 249 8.17 -1.73 -21.33
N GLU A 250 7.19 -2.04 -20.49
CA GLU A 250 7.26 -3.15 -19.53
C GLU A 250 6.29 -4.27 -19.93
N PRO A 251 6.57 -5.53 -19.55
CA PRO A 251 5.61 -6.61 -19.72
C PRO A 251 4.30 -6.28 -18.99
N ILE A 252 3.15 -6.59 -19.60
CA ILE A 252 1.80 -6.34 -19.04
C ILE A 252 1.65 -6.90 -17.62
N GLU A 253 2.31 -8.02 -17.31
CA GLU A 253 2.27 -8.70 -16.01
C GLU A 253 2.98 -7.94 -14.88
N MET A 254 3.82 -6.95 -15.23
CA MET A 254 4.57 -6.13 -14.28
C MET A 254 3.98 -4.71 -14.12
N GLU A 255 2.88 -4.40 -14.81
CA GLU A 255 2.16 -3.10 -14.67
C GLU A 255 1.29 -3.07 -13.39
N ASP A 256 1.09 -1.90 -12.79
CA ASP A 256 0.35 -1.66 -11.53
C ASP A 256 -1.15 -1.30 -11.74
N GLY A 257 -1.79 -1.83 -12.79
CA GLY A 257 -3.15 -1.44 -13.25
C GLY A 257 -4.22 -2.54 -13.29
N ASP A 258 -5.40 -2.21 -13.81
CA ASP A 258 -6.60 -3.07 -13.83
C ASP A 258 -6.56 -4.22 -14.86
N LEU A 259 -5.71 -4.11 -15.89
CA LEU A 259 -5.69 -4.97 -17.09
C LEU A 259 -4.40 -5.79 -17.20
N THR A 260 -4.00 -6.41 -16.10
CA THR A 260 -2.72 -7.12 -15.94
C THR A 260 -2.86 -8.64 -15.94
N SER A 261 -4.10 -9.15 -15.91
CA SER A 261 -4.37 -10.59 -15.82
C SER A 261 -4.05 -11.33 -17.12
N ILE A 262 -3.87 -12.66 -17.02
CA ILE A 262 -3.63 -13.52 -18.19
C ILE A 262 -4.79 -13.43 -19.19
N GLU A 263 -6.03 -13.26 -18.72
CA GLU A 263 -7.24 -13.15 -19.53
C GLU A 263 -7.30 -11.83 -20.33
N ASP A 264 -6.64 -10.78 -19.84
CA ASP A 264 -6.63 -9.46 -20.50
C ASP A 264 -5.60 -9.36 -21.63
N ARG A 265 -4.64 -10.30 -21.74
CA ARG A 265 -3.52 -10.22 -22.71
C ARG A 265 -3.97 -10.19 -24.16
N ASP A 266 -4.91 -11.05 -24.54
CA ASP A 266 -5.40 -11.14 -25.91
C ASP A 266 -6.19 -9.87 -26.28
N PHE A 267 -6.98 -9.36 -25.34
CA PHE A 267 -7.71 -8.10 -25.48
C PHE A 267 -6.75 -6.90 -25.61
N ARG A 268 -5.73 -6.79 -24.74
CA ARG A 268 -4.69 -5.76 -24.78
C ARG A 268 -3.98 -5.77 -26.13
N LYS A 269 -3.56 -6.96 -26.59
CA LYS A 269 -2.89 -7.14 -27.88
C LYS A 269 -3.76 -6.69 -29.04
N GLU A 270 -5.04 -7.04 -29.06
CA GLU A 270 -5.99 -6.59 -30.08
C GLU A 270 -6.24 -5.07 -30.01
N ALA A 271 -6.41 -4.52 -28.81
CA ALA A 271 -6.69 -3.11 -28.59
C ALA A 271 -5.51 -2.20 -28.96
N GLU A 272 -4.27 -2.63 -28.67
CA GLU A 272 -3.06 -1.88 -28.97
C GLU A 272 -2.66 -1.93 -30.45
N THR A 273 -3.06 -2.98 -31.17
CA THR A 273 -2.71 -3.18 -32.58
C THR A 273 -3.81 -2.72 -33.53
N ASN A 274 -5.04 -3.19 -33.33
CA ASN A 274 -6.10 -3.12 -34.34
C ASN A 274 -7.14 -2.03 -34.07
N LYS A 275 -7.26 -1.56 -32.82
CA LYS A 275 -8.27 -0.55 -32.46
C LYS A 275 -7.71 0.87 -32.51
N LYS A 276 -8.62 1.83 -32.66
CA LYS A 276 -8.30 3.25 -32.62
C LYS A 276 -7.88 3.64 -31.20
N ARG A 277 -7.05 4.68 -31.12
CA ARG A 277 -6.47 5.15 -29.86
C ARG A 277 -6.19 6.65 -29.91
N VAL A 278 -6.09 7.27 -28.74
CA VAL A 278 -5.66 8.67 -28.63
C VAL A 278 -4.38 8.72 -27.80
N SER A 279 -3.33 9.33 -28.34
CA SER A 279 -2.02 9.44 -27.67
C SER A 279 -1.68 10.89 -27.34
N TRP A 280 -1.28 11.16 -26.09
CA TRP A 280 -0.70 12.43 -25.67
C TRP A 280 0.83 12.32 -25.68
N ASP A 281 1.34 11.26 -25.04
CA ASP A 281 2.76 11.01 -24.81
C ASP A 281 3.44 12.18 -24.07
N THR A 282 2.71 12.78 -23.12
CA THR A 282 3.10 14.03 -22.46
C THR A 282 3.50 13.78 -21.01
N GLU A 283 4.62 14.34 -20.58
CA GLU A 283 5.09 14.32 -19.20
C GLU A 283 4.91 15.70 -18.56
N ARG A 284 4.26 15.75 -17.39
CA ARG A 284 4.17 16.92 -16.52
C ARG A 284 4.96 16.66 -15.24
N ARG A 285 5.95 17.51 -14.97
CA ARG A 285 6.81 17.45 -13.78
C ARG A 285 6.29 18.44 -12.74
N CYS A 286 6.11 18.05 -11.50
CA CYS A 286 5.58 18.89 -10.42
C CYS A 286 6.58 18.93 -9.28
N PHE A 287 6.95 20.13 -8.85
CA PHE A 287 7.80 20.30 -7.68
C PHE A 287 6.99 20.11 -6.40
N LEU A 288 7.41 19.18 -5.54
CA LEU A 288 6.80 18.91 -4.25
C LEU A 288 7.72 19.47 -3.16
N ASP A 289 7.24 20.47 -2.42
CA ASP A 289 7.97 21.12 -1.33
C ASP A 289 7.88 20.28 -0.01
N ASP A 290 7.92 20.91 1.17
CA ASP A 290 7.72 20.32 2.53
C ASP A 290 6.51 19.35 2.68
N LEU A 291 5.71 19.19 1.63
CA LEU A 291 4.68 18.17 1.40
C LEU A 291 5.15 16.75 1.71
N ILE A 292 6.43 16.39 1.51
CA ILE A 292 6.91 15.04 1.88
C ILE A 292 6.68 14.78 3.37
N LYS A 293 6.88 15.78 4.25
CA LYS A 293 6.73 15.61 5.70
C LYS A 293 5.28 15.46 6.12
N SER A 294 4.36 16.21 5.52
CA SER A 294 2.93 16.08 5.82
C SER A 294 2.35 14.78 5.25
N LEU A 295 2.76 14.40 4.03
CA LEU A 295 2.35 13.17 3.37
C LEU A 295 2.95 11.95 4.10
N LEU A 296 4.21 12.01 4.54
CA LEU A 296 4.81 11.02 5.43
C LEU A 296 4.20 11.01 6.83
N ALA A 297 3.80 12.14 7.41
CA ALA A 297 3.10 12.16 8.69
C ALA A 297 1.73 11.49 8.58
N ILE A 298 1.03 11.72 7.47
CA ILE A 298 -0.21 11.03 7.09
C ILE A 298 0.05 9.53 6.90
N ILE A 299 1.10 9.15 6.16
CA ILE A 299 1.48 7.73 5.92
C ILE A 299 1.89 7.05 7.22
N VAL A 300 2.63 7.71 8.10
CA VAL A 300 3.01 7.19 9.42
C VAL A 300 1.76 6.96 10.24
N ASN A 301 0.80 7.88 10.21
CA ASN A 301 -0.50 7.75 10.90
C ASN A 301 -1.36 6.60 10.32
N ILE A 302 -1.27 6.34 9.01
CA ILE A 302 -1.92 5.19 8.34
C ILE A 302 -1.19 3.87 8.66
N MET A 303 0.14 3.86 8.57
CA MET A 303 0.97 2.66 8.76
C MET A 303 1.11 2.23 10.22
N THR A 304 0.96 3.13 11.19
CA THR A 304 0.81 2.75 12.60
C THR A 304 -0.48 1.97 12.87
N ASN A 305 -1.44 1.96 11.92
CA ASN A 305 -2.71 1.22 11.99
C ASN A 305 -2.83 0.04 11.01
N VAL A 306 -1.80 -0.26 10.19
CA VAL A 306 -1.81 -1.39 9.27
C VAL A 306 -0.77 -2.41 9.73
N SER A 307 -1.22 -3.37 10.53
CA SER A 307 -0.51 -4.64 10.69
C SER A 307 -0.55 -5.41 9.37
N LEU A 308 0.55 -6.09 9.05
CA LEU A 308 0.70 -6.95 7.88
C LEU A 308 -0.41 -8.02 7.82
N ASN A 309 -1.48 -7.76 7.08
CA ASN A 309 -2.37 -8.75 6.50
C ASN A 309 -3.01 -8.13 5.25
N CYS A 310 -2.54 -8.54 4.08
CA CYS A 310 -3.22 -8.22 2.82
C CYS A 310 -4.54 -9.01 2.76
N LEU A 311 -5.66 -8.31 2.86
CA LEU A 311 -6.92 -8.68 2.22
C LEU A 311 -7.73 -7.40 1.93
N PHE A 312 -8.13 -7.29 0.67
CA PHE A 312 -8.91 -6.22 0.07
C PHE A 312 -10.06 -5.70 0.95
N CYS A 313 -10.15 -4.38 1.16
CA CYS A 313 -11.45 -3.69 1.20
C CYS A 313 -11.28 -2.17 0.99
N VAL A 314 -12.22 -1.61 0.23
CA VAL A 314 -12.27 -0.22 -0.26
C VAL A 314 -13.06 0.65 0.71
N CYS A 315 -12.56 1.85 1.08
CA CYS A 315 -13.42 2.94 1.56
C CYS A 315 -12.86 4.34 1.25
N VAL A 316 -13.76 5.30 1.11
CA VAL A 316 -13.58 6.62 0.43
C VAL A 316 -13.81 7.78 1.42
N CYS A 317 -13.19 8.95 1.19
CA CYS A 317 -13.49 10.23 1.86
C CYS A 317 -13.52 11.45 0.89
N VAL A 318 -14.21 12.52 1.30
CA VAL A 318 -14.56 13.76 0.54
C VAL A 318 -13.89 15.02 1.14
N CYS A 319 -13.64 16.06 0.31
CA CYS A 319 -13.37 17.45 0.72
C CYS A 319 -14.45 18.44 0.21
N VAL A 320 -14.67 19.54 0.95
CA VAL A 320 -15.70 20.57 0.71
C VAL A 320 -15.14 21.71 -0.14
N CYS A 321 -15.83 22.08 -1.23
CA CYS A 321 -15.59 23.34 -1.93
C CYS A 321 -16.36 24.48 -1.25
N VAL A 322 -15.62 25.44 -0.70
CA VAL A 322 -16.16 26.76 -0.34
C VAL A 322 -16.39 27.52 -1.65
N CYS A 323 -17.64 27.91 -1.91
CA CYS A 323 -17.96 28.85 -2.98
C CYS A 323 -17.36 30.22 -2.63
N VAL A 324 -16.10 30.45 -3.02
CA VAL A 324 -15.55 31.79 -3.10
C VAL A 324 -16.17 32.46 -4.32
N GLN A 325 -17.05 33.41 -4.08
CA GLN A 325 -17.41 34.39 -5.10
C GLN A 325 -16.15 35.21 -5.41
N GLN A 326 -15.62 35.13 -6.63
CA GLN A 326 -15.18 36.27 -7.45
C GLN A 326 -14.23 35.84 -8.58
N GLY A 327 -14.33 36.55 -9.72
CA GLY A 327 -13.28 36.65 -10.73
C GLY A 327 -13.71 36.09 -12.08
N GLU A 328 -13.93 36.97 -13.05
CA GLU A 328 -14.19 36.64 -14.45
C GLU A 328 -13.01 35.85 -15.07
N ASP A 329 -13.32 34.95 -16.02
CA ASP A 329 -12.43 34.19 -16.92
C ASP A 329 -11.82 32.83 -16.50
N GLU A 330 -12.60 31.91 -15.90
CA GLU A 330 -12.29 30.46 -16.00
C GLU A 330 -13.37 29.71 -16.79
N THR A 331 -12.99 29.19 -17.95
CA THR A 331 -13.84 28.38 -18.83
C THR A 331 -14.30 27.10 -18.11
N GLN A 332 -15.60 26.99 -17.85
CA GLN A 332 -16.23 25.82 -17.25
C GLN A 332 -16.06 24.59 -18.16
N LEU A 333 -15.21 23.64 -17.77
CA LEU A 333 -14.96 22.38 -18.49
C LEU A 333 -16.00 21.32 -18.08
N SER A 334 -16.64 20.67 -19.05
CA SER A 334 -17.55 19.53 -18.81
C SER A 334 -16.82 18.20 -19.02
N PHE A 335 -16.95 17.25 -18.10
CA PHE A 335 -16.21 15.99 -18.11
C PHE A 335 -17.05 14.78 -18.53
N HIS A 336 -16.46 13.88 -19.34
CA HIS A 336 -17.16 12.74 -19.97
C HIS A 336 -16.85 11.37 -19.35
N GLY A 337 -15.67 11.17 -18.74
CA GLY A 337 -15.24 9.91 -18.13
C GLY A 337 -14.18 10.10 -17.05
N VAL A 338 -13.88 9.05 -16.28
CA VAL A 338 -12.93 9.02 -15.15
C VAL A 338 -12.15 7.70 -15.10
N ALA A 339 -10.87 7.74 -14.77
CA ALA A 339 -10.04 6.56 -14.47
C ALA A 339 -9.53 6.65 -13.02
N TYR A 340 -9.33 5.51 -12.37
CA TYR A 340 -8.85 5.45 -10.99
C TYR A 340 -7.43 4.86 -10.96
N VAL A 341 -6.48 5.62 -10.41
CA VAL A 341 -5.06 5.23 -10.32
C VAL A 341 -4.73 4.90 -8.87
N ASP A 342 -4.32 3.66 -8.60
CA ASP A 342 -3.79 3.26 -7.30
C ASP A 342 -2.29 3.59 -7.22
N MET A 343 -1.90 4.26 -6.15
CA MET A 343 -0.55 4.78 -5.93
C MET A 343 0.03 4.28 -4.60
N ALA A 344 -0.70 3.41 -3.89
CA ALA A 344 -0.19 2.71 -2.72
C ALA A 344 1.19 2.06 -2.95
N PRO A 345 1.54 1.52 -4.15
CA PRO A 345 2.87 0.95 -4.36
C PRO A 345 4.02 1.96 -4.19
N LEU A 346 3.80 3.26 -4.36
CA LEU A 346 4.83 4.30 -4.11
C LEU A 346 5.19 4.43 -2.61
N LEU A 347 4.38 3.85 -1.73
CA LEU A 347 4.62 3.82 -0.29
C LEU A 347 5.56 2.67 0.11
N TYR A 348 5.87 1.74 -0.79
CA TYR A 348 6.78 0.65 -0.48
C TYR A 348 8.23 1.15 -0.34
N PRO A 349 9.02 0.63 0.63
CA PRO A 349 10.38 1.08 0.84
C PRO A 349 11.25 0.98 -0.43
N GLY A 350 11.70 2.14 -0.92
CA GLY A 350 12.51 2.26 -2.13
C GLY A 350 11.72 2.29 -3.45
N ALA A 351 10.39 2.15 -3.44
CA ALA A 351 9.57 2.32 -4.62
C ALA A 351 9.55 3.80 -5.06
N ARG A 352 9.57 4.01 -6.37
CA ARG A 352 9.68 5.34 -6.99
C ARG A 352 8.80 5.53 -8.22
N ARG A 353 8.14 4.49 -8.70
CA ARG A 353 7.40 4.51 -9.96
C ARG A 353 6.22 3.56 -9.87
N VAL A 354 5.10 4.00 -10.42
CA VAL A 354 3.89 3.23 -10.67
C VAL A 354 3.51 3.46 -12.12
N ARG A 355 3.32 2.39 -12.88
CA ARG A 355 2.88 2.48 -14.28
C ARG A 355 1.84 1.41 -14.52
N GLY A 356 0.66 1.82 -14.95
CA GLY A 356 -0.47 0.91 -15.06
C GLY A 356 -1.46 1.27 -16.17
N ALA A 357 -2.27 0.27 -16.49
CA ALA A 357 -3.39 0.37 -17.41
C ALA A 357 -4.69 0.49 -16.64
N TYR A 358 -5.33 1.65 -16.73
CA TYR A 358 -6.49 1.99 -15.90
C TYR A 358 -7.76 2.09 -16.75
N ARG A 359 -8.83 1.39 -16.34
CA ARG A 359 -10.10 1.39 -17.06
C ARG A 359 -10.81 2.74 -16.93
N LEU A 360 -11.46 3.16 -18.00
CA LEU A 360 -12.27 4.39 -18.03
C LEU A 360 -13.75 4.08 -17.73
N TYR A 361 -14.33 4.86 -16.82
CA TYR A 361 -15.72 4.79 -16.39
C TYR A 361 -16.47 6.07 -16.75
N PRO A 362 -17.80 6.02 -16.97
CA PRO A 362 -18.60 7.23 -17.16
C PRO A 362 -18.59 8.09 -15.89
N PHE A 363 -18.62 9.41 -16.08
CA PHE A 363 -18.60 10.40 -15.00
C PHE A 363 -20.03 10.90 -14.66
N TYR A 364 -20.39 10.97 -13.37
CA TYR A 364 -21.69 11.46 -12.90
C TYR A 364 -21.55 12.57 -11.85
N ASP A 365 -22.25 13.69 -12.03
CA ASP A 365 -22.32 14.77 -11.02
C ASP A 365 -22.94 14.31 -9.69
N SER A 366 -23.82 13.29 -9.70
CA SER A 366 -24.42 12.71 -8.50
C SER A 366 -23.47 11.85 -7.67
N ASP A 367 -22.44 11.27 -8.29
CA ASP A 367 -21.40 10.51 -7.57
C ASP A 367 -20.54 11.42 -6.69
N LEU A 368 -20.51 12.72 -7.02
CA LEU A 368 -19.93 13.78 -6.19
C LEU A 368 -20.77 14.01 -4.91
N LEU A 369 -22.11 13.85 -4.97
CA LEU A 369 -23.05 14.22 -3.89
C LEU A 369 -23.51 13.07 -2.98
N VAL A 370 -23.66 11.84 -3.50
CA VAL A 370 -24.13 10.69 -2.69
C VAL A 370 -23.10 10.26 -1.64
N LYS A 371 -21.81 10.50 -1.89
CA LYS A 371 -20.71 10.22 -0.94
C LYS A 371 -20.46 11.30 0.12
N VAL A 372 -21.20 12.41 0.07
CA VAL A 372 -21.10 13.54 1.03
C VAL A 372 -21.92 13.29 2.30
N LYS A 373 -22.96 12.44 2.26
CA LYS A 373 -23.94 12.31 3.36
C LYS A 373 -23.59 11.32 4.48
N VAL A 374 -22.46 10.60 4.42
CA VAL A 374 -22.12 9.52 5.39
C VAL A 374 -20.88 9.82 6.25
N ALA A 375 -20.25 10.99 6.15
CA ALA A 375 -18.96 11.26 6.80
C ALA A 375 -19.04 12.23 7.99
N SER A 376 -19.06 11.68 9.21
CA SER A 376 -18.43 12.29 10.39
C SER A 376 -17.49 11.24 10.98
N THR A 377 -16.26 11.66 11.31
CA THR A 377 -15.16 10.90 11.94
C THR A 377 -14.49 9.81 11.10
N THR A 378 -13.60 10.23 10.18
CA THR A 378 -12.26 9.63 9.87
C THR A 378 -11.76 10.19 8.53
N ALA A 379 -11.06 11.32 8.57
CA ALA A 379 -10.34 11.81 7.39
C ALA A 379 -9.11 10.91 7.13
N ILE A 380 -8.68 10.78 5.86
CA ILE A 380 -7.30 10.48 5.39
C ILE A 380 -7.12 9.26 4.43
N GLN A 381 -8.13 8.42 4.14
CA GLN A 381 -7.99 7.41 3.06
C GLN A 381 -8.13 7.95 1.61
N GLY A 382 -8.26 9.27 1.42
CA GLY A 382 -8.65 9.90 0.14
C GLY A 382 -7.54 10.45 -0.75
N PHE A 383 -6.26 10.12 -0.54
CA PHE A 383 -5.16 10.79 -1.27
C PHE A 383 -4.81 10.20 -2.65
N PHE A 384 -5.41 9.09 -3.07
CA PHE A 384 -5.02 8.39 -4.30
C PHE A 384 -6.19 7.89 -5.14
N ARG A 385 -7.07 8.80 -5.53
CA ARG A 385 -7.99 8.59 -6.64
C ARG A 385 -8.03 9.84 -7.47
N ILE A 386 -7.13 9.93 -8.43
CA ILE A 386 -7.01 11.14 -9.22
C ILE A 386 -7.92 11.08 -10.44
N TRP A 387 -8.66 12.17 -10.68
CA TRP A 387 -9.68 12.24 -11.71
C TRP A 387 -9.08 12.67 -13.05
N CYS A 388 -9.26 11.82 -14.07
CA CYS A 388 -8.90 12.12 -15.45
C CYS A 388 -10.13 12.46 -16.29
N CYS A 389 -10.31 13.74 -16.59
CA CYS A 389 -11.59 14.35 -16.89
C CYS A 389 -11.52 15.07 -18.26
N TRP A 390 -12.46 14.78 -19.16
CA TRP A 390 -12.34 15.00 -20.63
C TRP A 390 -13.33 16.04 -21.17
N GLY A 391 -12.87 17.07 -21.90
CA GLY A 391 -13.75 18.11 -22.49
C GLY A 391 -13.38 18.53 -23.92
N LEU A 392 -14.39 18.95 -24.70
CA LEU A 392 -14.30 19.63 -26.00
C LEU A 392 -14.46 21.16 -25.81
N PRO A 393 -13.78 22.03 -26.57
CA PRO A 393 -13.99 23.47 -26.47
C PRO A 393 -15.18 23.93 -27.34
N SER A 394 -16.18 24.54 -26.68
CA SER A 394 -17.24 25.45 -27.18
C SER A 394 -18.50 24.92 -27.89
N ALA A 395 -19.67 25.11 -27.24
CA ALA A 395 -20.82 25.92 -27.71
C ALA A 395 -21.90 26.05 -26.60
N PRO A 396 -22.56 27.22 -26.42
CA PRO A 396 -23.59 27.39 -25.41
C PRO A 396 -24.90 26.81 -25.94
N ILE A 397 -25.32 25.65 -25.46
CA ILE A 397 -26.63 25.10 -25.80
C ILE A 397 -27.31 24.62 -24.52
N LEU A 398 -28.53 25.13 -24.33
CA LEU A 398 -29.45 24.87 -23.23
C LEU A 398 -29.35 23.45 -22.66
N CYS A 399 -29.48 23.37 -21.33
CA CYS A 399 -29.82 22.15 -20.59
C CYS A 399 -30.86 21.30 -21.33
N VAL A 400 -30.39 20.23 -21.97
CA VAL A 400 -31.21 19.08 -22.36
C VAL A 400 -30.52 17.87 -21.72
N PRO A 401 -31.26 17.00 -20.99
CA PRO A 401 -30.67 15.84 -20.34
C PRO A 401 -29.95 14.97 -21.37
N PHE A 402 -28.68 14.65 -21.10
CA PHE A 402 -27.87 13.79 -21.96
C PHE A 402 -28.59 12.44 -22.21
N PRO A 403 -28.66 11.96 -23.47
CA PRO A 403 -29.34 10.71 -23.77
C PRO A 403 -28.59 9.51 -23.17
N VAL A 404 -29.36 8.59 -22.58
CA VAL A 404 -28.95 7.31 -21.94
C VAL A 404 -28.03 6.44 -22.83
N TYR A 405 -27.91 6.72 -24.13
CA TYR A 405 -27.02 6.02 -25.05
C TYR A 405 -25.51 6.27 -24.83
N LEU A 406 -25.10 7.35 -24.16
CA LEU A 406 -23.68 7.58 -23.83
C LEU A 406 -23.19 6.77 -22.62
N LEU A 407 -24.11 6.22 -21.81
CA LEU A 407 -23.81 5.64 -20.49
C LEU A 407 -22.94 4.37 -20.53
N HIS A 408 -23.02 3.60 -21.62
CA HIS A 408 -22.32 2.32 -21.77
C HIS A 408 -21.09 2.39 -22.68
N MET A 409 -20.78 3.53 -23.31
CA MET A 409 -19.82 3.56 -24.41
C MET A 409 -18.41 3.12 -24.03
N TYR A 410 -17.93 3.47 -22.83
CA TYR A 410 -16.60 3.07 -22.35
C TYR A 410 -16.56 1.61 -21.90
N ALA A 411 -17.66 1.12 -21.33
CA ALA A 411 -17.78 -0.28 -20.93
C ALA A 411 -17.89 -1.20 -22.16
N ASP A 412 -18.68 -0.79 -23.16
CA ASP A 412 -18.88 -1.50 -24.43
C ASP A 412 -17.60 -1.54 -25.26
N SER A 413 -16.88 -0.41 -25.32
CA SER A 413 -15.59 -0.34 -26.00
C SER A 413 -14.42 -0.83 -25.14
N ARG A 414 -14.62 -1.11 -23.84
CA ARG A 414 -13.57 -1.48 -22.87
C ARG A 414 -12.38 -0.52 -22.90
N THR A 415 -12.64 0.79 -22.91
CA THR A 415 -11.57 1.80 -23.01
C THR A 415 -10.71 1.82 -21.75
N TYR A 416 -9.40 1.95 -21.93
CA TYR A 416 -8.44 2.11 -20.84
C TYR A 416 -7.33 3.08 -21.25
N ILE A 417 -6.62 3.64 -20.26
CA ILE A 417 -5.53 4.58 -20.45
C ILE A 417 -4.28 4.11 -19.70
N ILE A 418 -3.11 4.32 -20.31
CA ILE A 418 -1.83 4.06 -19.65
C ILE A 418 -1.32 5.35 -19.02
N ILE A 419 -1.08 5.30 -17.71
CA ILE A 419 -0.56 6.40 -16.91
C ILE A 419 0.67 5.90 -16.15
N GLU A 420 1.73 6.69 -16.15
CA GLU A 420 2.92 6.49 -15.34
C GLU A 420 3.07 7.66 -14.37
N ILE A 421 3.30 7.33 -13.09
CA ILE A 421 3.61 8.30 -12.06
C ILE A 421 4.93 7.90 -11.40
N ALA A 422 5.90 8.80 -11.43
CA ALA A 422 7.25 8.58 -10.93
C ALA A 422 7.67 9.68 -9.96
N LEU A 423 8.47 9.32 -8.98
CA LEU A 423 9.08 10.18 -8.00
C LEU A 423 10.60 10.10 -8.14
N GLU A 424 11.27 11.23 -8.02
CA GLU A 424 12.72 11.28 -8.07
C GLU A 424 13.36 10.60 -6.85
N LYS A 425 12.81 10.85 -5.67
CA LYS A 425 13.16 10.16 -4.41
C LYS A 425 11.99 9.29 -3.96
N SER A 426 12.30 8.10 -3.45
CA SER A 426 11.28 7.23 -2.84
C SER A 426 10.70 7.92 -1.61
N LEU A 427 9.37 7.92 -1.45
CA LEU A 427 8.72 8.48 -0.26
C LEU A 427 9.23 7.79 1.00
N VAL A 428 9.30 6.47 0.98
CA VAL A 428 9.88 5.66 2.05
C VAL A 428 11.29 5.23 1.65
N PRO A 429 12.35 5.72 2.33
CA PRO A 429 13.71 5.34 1.99
C PRO A 429 13.96 3.86 2.29
N LYS A 430 14.70 3.19 1.39
CA LYS A 430 15.14 1.81 1.60
C LYS A 430 16.24 1.80 2.67
N ARG A 431 15.99 1.14 3.80
CA ARG A 431 16.99 0.98 4.88
C ARG A 431 18.23 0.26 4.34
N SER A 432 19.43 0.78 4.61
CA SER A 432 20.67 0.15 4.15
C SER A 432 20.90 -1.18 4.86
N ARG A 433 21.60 -2.16 4.24
CA ARG A 433 21.91 -3.45 4.89
C ARG A 433 22.72 -3.27 6.17
N GLU A 434 23.54 -2.22 6.26
CA GLU A 434 24.34 -1.90 7.45
C GLU A 434 23.54 -1.18 8.53
N GLU A 435 22.54 -0.35 8.19
CA GLU A 435 21.58 0.18 9.17
C GLU A 435 20.56 -0.86 9.59
N LEU A 436 20.19 -1.79 8.71
CA LEU A 436 19.43 -2.99 9.07
C LEU A 436 20.29 -3.86 9.98
N ALA A 437 21.56 -4.06 9.65
CA ALA A 437 22.50 -4.84 10.46
C ALA A 437 22.88 -4.15 11.76
N LYS A 438 22.98 -2.81 11.83
CA LYS A 438 23.20 -2.02 13.06
C LYS A 438 21.91 -1.81 13.83
N SER A 439 20.76 -1.71 13.19
CA SER A 439 19.43 -1.81 13.82
C SER A 439 19.27 -3.20 14.39
N LEU A 440 19.71 -4.25 13.69
CA LEU A 440 19.83 -5.61 14.20
C LEU A 440 20.85 -5.64 15.34
N PHE A 441 22.06 -5.07 15.20
CA PHE A 441 23.16 -5.17 16.18
C PHE A 441 22.92 -4.35 17.45
N LEU A 442 22.32 -3.16 17.35
CA LEU A 442 21.83 -2.38 18.50
C LEU A 442 20.53 -2.96 19.07
N ALA A 443 19.68 -3.62 18.26
CA ALA A 443 18.58 -4.44 18.78
C ALA A 443 19.04 -5.77 19.42
N LEU A 444 20.29 -6.16 19.20
CA LEU A 444 20.88 -7.44 19.65
C LEU A 444 21.70 -7.33 20.95
N HIS A 445 21.45 -6.33 21.80
CA HIS A 445 22.07 -6.27 23.15
C HIS A 445 21.07 -6.16 24.31
N ILE A 446 20.00 -6.95 24.22
CA ILE A 446 19.27 -7.59 25.34
C ILE A 446 18.87 -9.00 24.83
N PRO A 447 18.91 -10.10 25.62
CA PRO A 447 18.97 -11.48 25.10
C PRO A 447 17.82 -11.91 24.16
N SER A 448 18.06 -11.69 22.88
CA SER A 448 17.76 -12.44 21.65
C SER A 448 16.47 -13.25 21.38
N PHE A 449 15.44 -13.35 22.23
CA PHE A 449 14.28 -14.16 21.80
C PHE A 449 12.85 -13.62 22.00
N LEU A 450 12.61 -12.72 22.95
CA LEU A 450 11.26 -12.17 23.19
C LEU A 450 10.73 -11.22 22.09
N ALA A 451 11.56 -10.80 21.13
CA ALA A 451 11.19 -9.78 20.13
C ALA A 451 10.67 -10.33 18.78
N ALA A 452 10.73 -11.64 18.53
CA ALA A 452 10.32 -12.21 17.23
C ALA A 452 8.80 -12.46 17.09
N LEU A 453 8.02 -12.29 18.16
CA LEU A 453 6.58 -12.63 18.20
C LEU A 453 5.63 -11.46 18.50
N LEU A 454 6.14 -10.23 18.62
CA LEU A 454 5.33 -9.04 18.87
C LEU A 454 5.66 -7.92 17.87
N PRO A 455 5.17 -8.00 16.61
CA PRO A 455 5.31 -6.88 15.70
C PRO A 455 4.20 -5.85 15.97
N SER A 456 4.29 -5.06 17.06
CA SER A 456 3.71 -3.70 17.13
C SER A 456 3.78 -2.93 18.47
N LEU A 457 4.21 -3.46 19.63
CA LEU A 457 3.84 -2.79 20.90
C LEU A 457 4.90 -2.19 21.83
N LEU A 458 6.20 -2.20 21.52
CA LEU A 458 7.18 -1.64 22.45
C LEU A 458 8.21 -0.77 21.74
N PRO A 459 7.84 0.50 21.45
CA PRO A 459 8.75 1.55 21.86
C PRO A 459 8.05 2.84 22.36
N TYR A 460 7.01 2.76 23.22
CA TYR A 460 6.51 3.98 23.91
C TYR A 460 5.98 3.80 25.34
N PHE A 461 5.94 2.59 25.91
CA PHE A 461 4.98 2.31 27.00
C PHE A 461 5.45 2.42 28.45
N LEU A 462 6.73 2.64 28.75
CA LEU A 462 7.12 2.90 30.14
C LEU A 462 6.82 4.34 30.61
N PRO A 463 7.00 5.39 29.80
CA PRO A 463 6.64 6.75 30.22
C PRO A 463 5.13 7.03 30.23
N SER A 464 4.36 6.40 29.33
CA SER A 464 2.94 6.73 29.10
C SER A 464 1.98 6.15 30.17
N ILE A 465 2.28 5.00 30.76
CA ILE A 465 1.44 4.40 31.81
C ILE A 465 1.53 5.19 33.12
N LEU A 466 2.74 5.56 33.55
CA LEU A 466 2.98 6.43 34.72
C LEU A 466 2.32 7.81 34.50
N LEU A 467 2.49 8.37 33.30
CA LEU A 467 1.88 9.64 32.91
C LEU A 467 0.35 9.63 33.01
N TYR A 468 -0.29 8.57 32.51
CA TYR A 468 -1.74 8.40 32.57
C TYR A 468 -2.23 8.28 34.03
N GLN A 469 -1.51 7.53 34.85
CA GLN A 469 -1.80 7.40 36.29
C GLN A 469 -1.64 8.73 37.04
N ALA A 470 -0.63 9.56 36.74
CA ALA A 470 -0.47 10.90 37.33
C ALA A 470 -1.62 11.86 36.99
N VAL A 471 -2.06 11.87 35.74
CA VAL A 471 -3.17 12.73 35.30
C VAL A 471 -4.50 12.25 35.91
N GLN A 472 -4.77 10.95 35.93
CA GLN A 472 -5.98 10.41 36.56
C GLN A 472 -6.06 10.71 38.05
N GLU A 473 -4.95 10.59 38.80
CA GLU A 473 -4.96 10.93 40.21
C GLU A 473 -5.20 12.43 40.44
N TYR A 474 -4.62 13.30 39.61
CA TYR A 474 -4.91 14.73 39.68
C TYR A 474 -6.40 15.03 39.44
N GLN A 475 -7.00 14.44 38.39
CA GLN A 475 -8.43 14.56 38.11
C GLN A 475 -9.30 14.02 39.27
N ALA A 476 -8.92 12.91 39.89
CA ALA A 476 -9.62 12.34 41.04
C ALA A 476 -9.55 13.25 42.29
N GLN A 477 -8.40 13.87 42.56
CA GLN A 477 -8.27 14.84 43.66
C GLN A 477 -9.12 16.08 43.41
N ILE A 478 -9.18 16.59 42.17
CA ILE A 478 -10.05 17.72 41.79
C ILE A 478 -11.52 17.35 41.99
N ALA A 479 -11.94 16.17 41.54
CA ALA A 479 -13.30 15.67 41.72
C ALA A 479 -13.68 15.58 43.21
N SER A 480 -12.78 15.07 44.05
CA SER A 480 -12.97 15.00 45.51
C SER A 480 -13.14 16.39 46.12
N VAL A 481 -12.26 17.33 45.77
CA VAL A 481 -12.32 18.71 46.27
C VAL A 481 -13.59 19.41 45.78
N ALA A 482 -13.96 19.24 44.52
CA ALA A 482 -15.20 19.79 43.94
C ALA A 482 -16.44 19.28 44.68
N GLY A 483 -16.50 17.98 44.97
CA GLY A 483 -17.56 17.38 45.78
C GLY A 483 -17.64 17.95 47.20
N GLN A 484 -16.51 18.11 47.88
CA GLN A 484 -16.46 18.71 49.21
C GLN A 484 -16.86 20.19 49.21
N VAL A 485 -16.45 20.96 48.20
CA VAL A 485 -16.88 22.36 48.02
C VAL A 485 -18.38 22.44 47.75
N LEU A 486 -18.92 21.53 46.94
CA LEU A 486 -20.35 21.45 46.65
C LEU A 486 -21.16 21.09 47.90
N GLU A 487 -20.68 20.16 48.72
CA GLU A 487 -21.33 19.80 50.00
C GLU A 487 -21.35 21.00 50.96
N GLN A 488 -20.24 21.75 51.08
CA GLN A 488 -20.21 22.98 51.87
C GLN A 488 -21.16 24.06 51.33
N TYR A 489 -21.24 24.19 50.01
CA TYR A 489 -22.19 25.09 49.37
C TYR A 489 -23.65 24.69 49.67
N GLN A 490 -23.97 23.40 49.62
CA GLN A 490 -25.29 22.87 49.99
C GLN A 490 -25.59 23.05 51.48
N GLN A 491 -24.61 22.93 52.38
CA GLN A 491 -24.82 23.18 53.81
C GLN A 491 -25.11 24.66 54.11
N LEU A 492 -24.45 25.58 53.41
CA LEU A 492 -24.60 27.03 53.62
C LEU A 492 -25.83 27.63 52.92
N PHE A 493 -26.21 27.08 51.77
CA PHE A 493 -27.21 27.67 50.88
C PHE A 493 -28.32 26.69 50.43
N GLY A 494 -28.19 25.40 50.69
CA GLY A 494 -29.17 24.37 50.32
C GLY A 494 -30.60 24.58 50.85
N PRO A 495 -30.83 25.05 52.09
CA PRO A 495 -32.20 25.32 52.55
C PRO A 495 -32.86 26.54 51.88
N ALA A 496 -32.12 27.34 51.09
CA ALA A 496 -32.65 28.47 50.35
C ALA A 496 -33.19 28.08 48.94
N PHE A 497 -33.09 26.82 48.54
CA PHE A 497 -33.57 26.32 47.25
C PHE A 497 -34.84 25.47 47.44
N LEU A 498 -35.99 26.13 47.59
CA LEU A 498 -37.29 25.48 47.42
C LEU A 498 -37.65 25.43 45.93
N PRO A 499 -38.31 24.36 45.45
CA PRO A 499 -38.58 24.19 44.03
C PRO A 499 -39.61 25.23 43.55
N GLY A 500 -39.18 26.21 42.77
CA GLY A 500 -40.07 27.17 42.10
C GLY A 500 -39.58 28.61 41.90
N GLU A 501 -38.39 28.99 42.37
CA GLU A 501 -37.90 30.38 42.18
C GLU A 501 -37.10 30.62 40.89
N LYS A 502 -37.24 31.86 40.38
CA LYS A 502 -36.67 32.40 39.13
C LYS A 502 -35.13 32.44 39.13
N PRO A 503 -34.48 32.53 37.94
CA PRO A 503 -33.02 32.54 37.83
C PRO A 503 -32.35 33.64 38.68
N LEU A 504 -31.22 33.28 39.28
CA LEU A 504 -30.51 34.05 40.30
C LEU A 504 -30.02 35.42 39.81
N ASP A 505 -30.17 36.44 40.66
CA ASP A 505 -29.64 37.80 40.47
C ASP A 505 -28.09 37.81 40.55
N PRO A 506 -27.36 38.47 39.63
CA PRO A 506 -25.88 38.39 39.58
C PRO A 506 -25.19 38.94 40.84
N THR A 507 -25.75 39.98 41.46
CA THR A 507 -25.26 40.56 42.72
C THR A 507 -25.37 39.60 43.90
N SER A 508 -26.34 38.67 43.86
CA SER A 508 -26.52 37.64 44.88
C SER A 508 -25.50 36.50 44.75
N GLN A 509 -25.00 36.22 43.54
CA GLN A 509 -23.98 35.20 43.30
C GLN A 509 -22.61 35.61 43.87
N GLU A 510 -22.24 36.88 43.70
CA GLU A 510 -20.96 37.39 44.20
C GLU A 510 -20.91 37.46 45.74
N GLN A 511 -22.04 37.81 46.37
CA GLN A 511 -22.20 37.75 47.83
C GLN A 511 -22.14 36.30 48.37
N ARG A 512 -22.73 35.34 47.66
CA ARG A 512 -22.65 33.92 48.04
C ARG A 512 -21.23 33.37 47.87
N LYS A 513 -20.54 33.76 46.80
CA LYS A 513 -19.14 33.40 46.54
C LYS A 513 -18.21 33.94 47.63
N THR A 514 -18.35 35.22 48.01
CA THR A 514 -17.52 35.83 49.06
C THR A 514 -17.77 35.17 50.43
N LYS A 515 -19.02 34.85 50.75
CA LYS A 515 -19.38 34.14 51.99
C LYS A 515 -18.84 32.71 52.01
N LEU A 516 -18.95 31.96 50.91
CA LEU A 516 -18.38 30.61 50.78
C LEU A 516 -16.85 30.62 50.94
N LEU A 517 -16.17 31.54 50.25
CA LEU A 517 -14.72 31.70 50.35
C LEU A 517 -14.29 32.08 51.78
N GLY A 518 -15.06 32.92 52.46
CA GLY A 518 -14.83 33.27 53.87
C GLY A 518 -14.89 32.06 54.79
N GLU A 519 -15.93 31.23 54.67
CA GLU A 519 -16.10 29.99 55.45
C GLU A 519 -15.03 28.94 55.15
N LEU A 520 -14.66 28.76 53.87
CA LEU A 520 -13.59 27.83 53.49
C LEU A 520 -12.21 28.25 54.02
N ASN A 521 -11.95 29.56 54.11
CA ASN A 521 -10.72 30.09 54.70
C ASN A 521 -10.71 30.00 56.23
N TYR A 522 -11.82 30.35 56.90
CA TYR A 522 -11.92 30.31 58.36
C TYR A 522 -11.89 28.87 58.92
N SER A 523 -12.54 27.92 58.22
CA SER A 523 -12.55 26.51 58.59
C SER A 523 -11.24 25.77 58.33
N GLY A 524 -10.28 26.40 57.63
CA GLY A 524 -9.02 25.76 57.21
C GLY A 524 -9.15 24.77 56.05
N LYS A 525 -10.36 24.53 55.54
CA LYS A 525 -10.62 23.59 54.43
C LYS A 525 -9.95 24.03 53.13
N TYR A 526 -9.87 25.34 52.87
CA TYR A 526 -9.15 25.89 51.71
C TYR A 526 -7.67 25.47 51.70
N PHE A 527 -7.01 25.50 52.86
CA PHE A 527 -5.62 25.07 53.00
C PHE A 527 -5.49 23.55 52.83
N ALA A 528 -6.43 22.77 53.38
CA ALA A 528 -6.46 21.32 53.21
C ALA A 528 -6.59 20.91 51.73
N PHE A 529 -7.46 21.57 50.96
CA PHE A 529 -7.60 21.32 49.52
C PHE A 529 -6.33 21.63 48.75
N LYS A 530 -5.66 22.74 49.09
CA LYS A 530 -4.38 23.12 48.48
C LYS A 530 -3.30 22.06 48.71
N GLU A 531 -3.21 21.51 49.92
CA GLU A 531 -2.21 20.49 50.26
C GLU A 531 -2.55 19.12 49.65
N GLN A 532 -3.84 18.78 49.52
CA GLN A 532 -4.32 17.58 48.84
C GLN A 532 -3.96 17.55 47.34
N ILE A 533 -4.11 18.68 46.64
CA ILE A 533 -3.80 18.80 45.22
C ILE A 533 -2.28 18.90 44.96
N LYS A 534 -1.51 19.38 45.94
CA LYS A 534 -0.06 19.59 45.81
C LYS A 534 0.70 18.31 45.44
N TYR A 535 0.36 17.17 46.04
CA TYR A 535 1.07 15.92 45.79
C TYR A 535 0.90 15.43 44.34
N SER A 536 -0.33 15.50 43.81
CA SER A 536 -0.62 15.11 42.42
C SER A 536 0.02 16.07 41.41
N VAL A 537 0.08 17.37 41.72
CA VAL A 537 0.80 18.36 40.88
C VAL A 537 2.30 18.10 40.85
N VAL A 538 2.93 17.81 42.01
CA VAL A 538 4.35 17.47 42.07
C VAL A 538 4.65 16.21 41.26
N ARG A 539 3.74 15.23 41.29
CA ARG A 539 3.88 14.01 40.50
C ARG A 539 3.77 14.27 39.00
N ILE A 540 2.84 15.13 38.56
CA ILE A 540 2.74 15.59 37.17
C ILE A 540 4.04 16.30 36.72
N VAL A 541 4.61 17.17 37.55
CA VAL A 541 5.87 17.86 37.21
C VAL A 541 7.02 16.86 37.04
N ARG A 542 7.08 15.83 37.89
CA ARG A 542 8.11 14.78 37.81
C ARG A 542 7.92 13.87 36.60
N GLU A 543 6.70 13.41 36.34
CA GLU A 543 6.42 12.33 35.37
C GLU A 543 6.08 12.86 33.97
N LYS A 544 5.38 14.00 33.86
CA LYS A 544 5.01 14.61 32.58
C LYS A 544 6.04 15.62 32.08
N MET A 545 6.50 16.48 32.97
CA MET A 545 7.44 17.55 32.60
C MET A 545 8.91 17.11 32.72
N LEU A 546 9.17 15.91 33.28
CA LEU A 546 10.50 15.30 33.44
C LEU A 546 11.53 16.23 34.08
N ARG A 547 11.10 17.10 35.02
CA ARG A 547 11.98 18.05 35.71
C ARG A 547 12.19 17.67 37.16
N THR A 548 13.46 17.46 37.52
CA THR A 548 13.91 17.16 38.89
C THR A 548 14.88 18.19 39.46
N GLU A 549 15.29 19.20 38.67
CA GLU A 549 16.30 20.20 39.02
C GLU A 549 15.72 21.61 39.13
N ALA A 550 16.37 22.48 39.91
CA ALA A 550 15.96 23.86 40.13
C ALA A 550 16.39 24.80 38.98
N PHE A 551 15.54 25.76 38.63
CA PHE A 551 15.85 26.76 37.60
C PHE A 551 16.94 27.72 38.06
N SER A 552 17.91 27.98 37.18
CA SER A 552 18.99 28.97 37.41
C SER A 552 18.61 30.38 36.94
N ASP A 553 17.65 30.47 35.99
CA ASP A 553 17.21 31.70 35.36
C ASP A 553 15.74 32.01 35.71
N PRO A 554 15.41 33.19 36.27
CA PRO A 554 14.04 33.55 36.63
C PRO A 554 13.06 33.61 35.44
N GLU A 555 13.52 33.91 34.22
CA GLU A 555 12.63 33.97 33.04
C GLU A 555 12.17 32.57 32.59
N GLN A 556 13.06 31.58 32.68
CA GLN A 556 12.74 30.18 32.38
C GLN A 556 11.77 29.58 33.41
N LEU A 557 11.92 29.95 34.68
CA LEU A 557 10.98 29.54 35.73
C LEU A 557 9.57 30.10 35.44
N GLN A 558 9.48 31.37 35.05
CA GLN A 558 8.19 32.00 34.76
C GLN A 558 7.49 31.35 33.57
N ALA A 559 8.21 31.08 32.47
CA ALA A 559 7.68 30.39 31.30
C ALA A 559 7.18 28.97 31.64
N PHE A 560 7.94 28.24 32.46
CA PHE A 560 7.55 26.91 32.93
C PHE A 560 6.29 26.95 33.80
N LEU A 561 6.18 27.90 34.73
CA LEU A 561 5.00 28.06 35.58
C LEU A 561 3.75 28.40 34.76
N SER A 562 3.88 29.22 33.71
CA SER A 562 2.79 29.52 32.80
C SER A 562 2.31 28.28 32.03
N GLN A 563 3.25 27.47 31.51
CA GLN A 563 2.91 26.22 30.81
C GLN A 563 2.25 25.20 31.73
N LEU A 564 2.77 25.04 32.95
CA LEU A 564 2.19 24.17 33.96
C LEU A 564 0.78 24.64 34.37
N TYR A 565 0.59 25.95 34.54
CA TYR A 565 -0.72 26.51 34.90
C TYR A 565 -1.78 26.22 33.84
N VAL A 566 -1.48 26.47 32.55
CA VAL A 566 -2.40 26.17 31.43
C VAL A 566 -2.79 24.69 31.45
N PHE A 567 -1.79 23.81 31.54
CA PHE A 567 -2.03 22.37 31.56
C PHE A 567 -2.92 21.91 32.73
N LEU A 568 -2.64 22.37 33.95
CA LEU A 568 -3.42 22.00 35.13
C LEU A 568 -4.85 22.51 35.05
N VAL A 569 -5.07 23.71 34.49
CA VAL A 569 -6.40 24.29 34.31
C VAL A 569 -7.22 23.50 33.29
N ASP A 570 -6.62 23.08 32.17
CA ASP A 570 -7.31 22.27 31.16
C ASP A 570 -7.77 20.92 31.73
N GLU A 571 -6.89 20.21 32.43
CA GLU A 571 -7.22 18.94 33.09
C GLU A 571 -8.24 19.11 34.23
N MET A 572 -8.22 20.25 34.93
CA MET A 572 -9.22 20.60 35.92
C MET A 572 -10.60 20.78 35.27
N HIS A 573 -10.69 21.45 34.12
CA HIS A 573 -11.94 21.59 33.38
C HIS A 573 -12.48 20.23 32.92
N VAL A 574 -11.62 19.33 32.46
CA VAL A 574 -12.02 17.95 32.10
C VAL A 574 -12.59 17.20 33.31
N ALA A 575 -11.93 17.28 34.47
CA ALA A 575 -12.40 16.64 35.70
C ALA A 575 -13.72 17.23 36.20
N LEU A 576 -13.85 18.56 36.20
CA LEU A 576 -15.07 19.26 36.63
C LEU A 576 -16.24 18.98 35.69
N ASN A 577 -16.01 18.97 34.38
CA ASN A 577 -17.04 18.63 33.41
C ASN A 577 -17.55 17.20 33.64
N LYS A 578 -16.66 16.22 33.82
CA LYS A 578 -17.04 14.82 34.14
C LYS A 578 -17.88 14.68 35.41
N THR A 579 -17.67 15.54 36.40
CA THR A 579 -18.30 15.45 37.73
C THR A 579 -19.57 16.28 37.86
N LEU A 580 -19.69 17.37 37.10
CA LEU A 580 -20.77 18.36 37.21
C LEU A 580 -21.74 18.34 36.01
N SER A 581 -21.45 17.64 34.92
CA SER A 581 -22.39 17.48 33.81
C SER A 581 -23.57 16.61 34.24
N VAL A 582 -24.69 17.26 34.58
CA VAL A 582 -26.01 16.65 34.61
C VAL A 582 -26.54 16.68 33.18
N ASP A 583 -26.15 15.70 32.37
CA ASP A 583 -26.88 15.40 31.16
C ASP A 583 -27.48 14.00 31.29
N ALA A 584 -28.79 13.97 31.08
CA ALA A 584 -29.61 12.79 31.01
C ALA A 584 -28.95 11.76 30.09
N GLN A 585 -28.63 10.59 30.61
CA GLN A 585 -28.55 9.40 29.78
C GLN A 585 -29.96 9.12 29.26
N GLU A 586 -30.34 9.75 28.15
CA GLU A 586 -31.29 9.14 27.25
C GLU A 586 -30.62 7.86 26.73
N THR A 587 -30.95 6.74 27.37
CA THR A 587 -30.69 5.40 26.87
C THR A 587 -31.51 5.22 25.60
N GLN A 588 -30.98 5.69 24.46
CA GLN A 588 -31.41 5.14 23.19
C GLN A 588 -31.15 3.63 23.23
N PRO A 589 -32.14 2.78 22.92
CA PRO A 589 -31.92 1.36 22.84
C PRO A 589 -30.85 1.13 21.77
N ARG A 590 -29.70 0.59 22.19
CA ARG A 590 -28.57 0.29 21.29
C ARG A 590 -29.12 -0.54 20.13
N PRO A 591 -28.83 -0.18 18.87
CA PRO A 591 -29.28 -0.96 17.73
C PRO A 591 -28.80 -2.42 17.88
N LEU A 592 -29.59 -3.37 17.37
CA LEU A 592 -29.20 -4.78 17.31
C LEU A 592 -28.05 -4.94 16.30
N VAL A 593 -26.84 -4.65 16.77
CA VAL A 593 -25.59 -4.81 16.03
C VAL A 593 -25.27 -6.31 15.93
N ASP A 594 -24.81 -6.80 14.78
CA ASP A 594 -24.43 -8.20 14.60
C ASP A 594 -23.08 -8.53 15.30
N CYS A 595 -22.81 -9.80 15.64
CA CYS A 595 -21.54 -10.21 16.28
C CYS A 595 -20.32 -9.84 15.42
N ALA A 596 -20.43 -9.93 14.10
CA ALA A 596 -19.37 -9.51 13.18
C ALA A 596 -19.10 -8.00 13.25
N GLN A 597 -20.15 -7.19 13.41
CA GLN A 597 -20.03 -5.73 13.54
C GLN A 597 -19.43 -5.33 14.91
N LEU A 598 -19.73 -6.08 15.97
CA LEU A 598 -19.12 -5.88 17.30
C LEU A 598 -17.60 -6.08 17.26
N ILE A 599 -17.11 -7.08 16.52
CA ILE A 599 -15.65 -7.27 16.32
C ILE A 599 -15.02 -6.06 15.65
N HIS A 600 -15.67 -5.52 14.63
CA HIS A 600 -15.16 -4.34 13.93
C HIS A 600 -15.09 -3.13 14.85
N PHE A 601 -16.12 -2.87 15.65
CA PHE A 601 -16.09 -1.79 16.64
C PHE A 601 -15.06 -2.02 17.76
N ALA A 602 -14.89 -3.26 18.21
CA ALA A 602 -13.88 -3.60 19.20
C ALA A 602 -12.46 -3.34 18.66
N LYS A 603 -12.18 -3.76 17.42
CA LYS A 603 -10.90 -3.51 16.74
C LYS A 603 -10.68 -2.02 16.44
N GLU A 604 -11.71 -1.30 16.05
CA GLU A 604 -11.65 0.15 15.86
C GLU A 604 -11.33 0.88 17.18
N ALA A 605 -12.00 0.50 18.27
CA ALA A 605 -11.71 1.03 19.60
C ALA A 605 -10.27 0.70 20.06
N GLN A 606 -9.75 -0.48 19.74
CA GLN A 606 -8.34 -0.83 19.98
C GLN A 606 -7.38 0.08 19.21
N LEU A 607 -7.65 0.32 17.92
CA LEU A 607 -6.83 1.18 17.06
C LEU A 607 -6.85 2.65 17.54
N ASN A 608 -7.99 3.11 18.05
CA ASN A 608 -8.14 4.45 18.63
C ASN A 608 -7.50 4.59 20.01
N GLY A 609 -7.00 3.49 20.61
CA GLY A 609 -6.41 3.48 21.96
C GLY A 609 -7.45 3.47 23.10
N ASP A 610 -8.74 3.36 22.78
CA ASP A 610 -9.84 3.30 23.74
C ASP A 610 -10.06 1.85 24.23
N TYR A 611 -9.07 1.31 24.95
CA TYR A 611 -9.08 -0.10 25.40
C TYR A 611 -10.27 -0.46 26.30
N GLN A 612 -10.84 0.51 27.02
CA GLN A 612 -12.03 0.30 27.86
C GLN A 612 -13.27 0.01 27.00
N LEU A 613 -13.47 0.82 25.95
CA LEU A 613 -14.58 0.64 25.03
C LEU A 613 -14.41 -0.65 24.21
N ALA A 614 -13.18 -0.97 23.80
CA ALA A 614 -12.86 -2.25 23.17
C ALA A 614 -13.22 -3.44 24.06
N ALA A 615 -12.88 -3.38 25.35
CA ALA A 615 -13.23 -4.42 26.32
C ALA A 615 -14.75 -4.61 26.44
N GLU A 616 -15.52 -3.52 26.46
CA GLU A 616 -16.99 -3.58 26.49
C GLU A 616 -17.55 -4.28 25.25
N TYR A 617 -17.05 -3.97 24.04
CA TYR A 617 -17.51 -4.61 22.82
C TYR A 617 -17.18 -6.11 22.77
N TYR A 618 -15.98 -6.51 23.19
CA TYR A 618 -15.64 -7.94 23.28
C TYR A 618 -16.45 -8.67 24.35
N GLN A 619 -16.72 -8.04 25.48
CA GLN A 619 -17.62 -8.62 26.49
C GLN A 619 -19.04 -8.78 25.95
N GLU A 620 -19.57 -7.77 25.27
CA GLU A 620 -20.89 -7.84 24.64
C GLU A 620 -20.96 -8.98 23.61
N GLN A 621 -19.90 -9.14 22.81
CA GLN A 621 -19.77 -10.26 21.89
C GLN A 621 -19.80 -11.62 22.61
N LEU A 622 -19.01 -11.79 23.67
CA LEU A 622 -18.96 -13.03 24.46
C LEU A 622 -20.28 -13.34 25.17
N THR A 623 -21.06 -12.33 25.54
CA THR A 623 -22.41 -12.55 26.10
C THR A 623 -23.41 -13.06 25.08
N ARG A 624 -23.22 -12.73 23.80
CA ARG A 624 -24.11 -13.14 22.71
C ARG A 624 -23.73 -14.51 22.16
N ASP A 625 -22.45 -14.73 21.93
CA ASP A 625 -21.92 -16.01 21.47
C ASP A 625 -20.66 -16.39 22.25
N ARG A 626 -20.88 -17.27 23.23
CA ARG A 626 -19.84 -17.86 24.07
C ARG A 626 -19.20 -19.10 23.44
N SER A 627 -19.74 -19.61 22.32
CA SER A 627 -19.39 -20.93 21.81
C SER A 627 -18.17 -20.94 20.89
N ASP A 628 -17.82 -19.79 20.29
CA ASP A 628 -16.67 -19.67 19.39
C ASP A 628 -15.36 -19.38 20.16
N PRO A 629 -14.34 -20.25 20.07
CA PRO A 629 -13.01 -19.99 20.63
C PRO A 629 -12.33 -18.73 20.08
N ALA A 630 -12.65 -18.31 18.86
CA ALA A 630 -12.04 -17.12 18.23
C ALA A 630 -12.39 -15.83 19.01
N HIS A 631 -13.59 -15.74 19.58
CA HIS A 631 -14.01 -14.58 20.38
C HIS A 631 -13.21 -14.45 21.68
N TRP A 632 -12.95 -15.58 22.35
CA TRP A 632 -12.10 -15.62 23.54
C TRP A 632 -10.64 -15.31 23.20
N PHE A 633 -10.16 -15.74 22.03
CA PHE A 633 -8.84 -15.39 21.55
C PHE A 633 -8.71 -13.88 21.30
N ASP A 634 -9.64 -13.26 20.56
CA ASP A 634 -9.61 -11.81 20.28
C ASP A 634 -9.66 -10.98 21.57
N TYR A 635 -10.44 -11.41 22.56
CA TYR A 635 -10.48 -10.77 23.88
C TYR A 635 -9.19 -10.97 24.69
N GLY A 636 -8.59 -12.16 24.62
CA GLY A 636 -7.27 -12.43 25.21
C GLY A 636 -6.17 -11.57 24.59
N VAL A 637 -6.23 -11.34 23.26
CA VAL A 637 -5.31 -10.45 22.55
C VAL A 637 -5.42 -9.01 23.08
N LEU A 638 -6.63 -8.48 23.34
CA LEU A 638 -6.79 -7.17 23.98
C LEU A 638 -6.00 -7.08 25.29
N TYR A 639 -6.10 -8.10 26.15
CA TYR A 639 -5.40 -8.11 27.43
C TYR A 639 -3.88 -8.26 27.29
N MET A 640 -3.42 -8.96 26.25
CA MET A 640 -2.00 -8.92 25.86
C MET A 640 -1.56 -7.50 25.50
N LEU A 641 -2.39 -6.72 24.79
CA LEU A 641 -2.08 -5.33 24.44
C LEU A 641 -2.06 -4.41 25.69
N THR A 642 -2.96 -4.63 26.64
CA THR A 642 -3.03 -3.84 27.89
C THR A 642 -2.08 -4.34 28.99
N ALA A 643 -1.21 -5.31 28.68
CA ALA A 643 -0.26 -5.94 29.60
C ALA A 643 -0.91 -6.60 30.85
N ASP A 644 -2.18 -7.00 30.77
CA ASP A 644 -2.86 -7.78 31.81
C ASP A 644 -2.74 -9.28 31.47
N TYR A 645 -1.53 -9.82 31.67
CA TYR A 645 -1.18 -11.18 31.25
C TYR A 645 -2.02 -12.26 31.94
N GLN A 646 -2.49 -12.02 33.17
CA GLN A 646 -3.28 -12.98 33.92
C GLN A 646 -4.65 -13.20 33.26
N LYS A 647 -5.34 -12.11 32.88
CA LYS A 647 -6.62 -12.23 32.17
C LYS A 647 -6.45 -12.75 30.75
N ALA A 648 -5.35 -12.40 30.09
CA ALA A 648 -5.02 -12.96 28.78
C ALA A 648 -4.87 -14.49 28.85
N GLU A 649 -4.14 -14.98 29.86
CA GLU A 649 -3.94 -16.41 30.11
C GLU A 649 -5.28 -17.14 30.31
N GLU A 650 -6.17 -16.59 31.15
CA GLU A 650 -7.52 -17.15 31.33
C GLU A 650 -8.30 -17.24 30.02
N CYS A 651 -8.30 -16.17 29.22
CA CYS A 651 -9.03 -16.11 27.95
C CYS A 651 -8.53 -17.17 26.96
N PHE A 652 -7.21 -17.33 26.83
CA PHE A 652 -6.63 -18.34 25.94
C PHE A 652 -6.89 -19.76 26.45
N HIS A 653 -6.81 -20.00 27.76
CA HIS A 653 -7.20 -21.31 28.33
C HIS A 653 -8.67 -21.63 28.09
N TYR A 654 -9.58 -20.66 28.22
CA TYR A 654 -10.99 -20.88 27.87
C TYR A 654 -11.15 -21.25 26.39
N ALA A 655 -10.46 -20.56 25.48
CA ALA A 655 -10.49 -20.91 24.06
C ALA A 655 -9.97 -22.33 23.78
N VAL A 656 -8.86 -22.74 24.41
CA VAL A 656 -8.31 -24.11 24.29
C VAL A 656 -9.26 -25.15 24.92
N SER A 657 -9.92 -24.83 26.03
CA SER A 657 -10.88 -25.73 26.69
C SER A 657 -12.11 -26.01 25.81
N MET A 658 -12.52 -25.04 24.99
CA MET A 658 -13.61 -25.20 24.03
C MET A 658 -13.18 -25.99 22.81
N LYS A 659 -12.02 -25.64 22.23
CA LYS A 659 -11.47 -26.32 21.07
C LYS A 659 -9.98 -26.55 21.27
N GLN A 660 -9.65 -27.79 21.63
CA GLN A 660 -8.27 -28.23 21.84
C GLN A 660 -7.40 -28.11 20.58
N THR A 661 -8.01 -28.02 19.39
CA THR A 661 -7.32 -27.84 18.11
C THR A 661 -7.21 -26.37 17.68
N HIS A 662 -7.53 -25.40 18.54
CA HIS A 662 -7.42 -23.98 18.21
C HIS A 662 -5.96 -23.50 18.30
N LEU A 663 -5.26 -23.57 17.16
CA LEU A 663 -3.83 -23.31 17.03
C LEU A 663 -3.38 -21.94 17.59
N PRO A 664 -4.05 -20.80 17.30
CA PRO A 664 -3.62 -19.51 17.82
C PRO A 664 -3.63 -19.43 19.36
N SER A 665 -4.63 -20.03 20.02
CA SER A 665 -4.69 -20.02 21.49
C SER A 665 -3.66 -20.94 22.12
N LEU A 666 -3.37 -22.11 21.52
CA LEU A 666 -2.29 -22.99 21.98
C LEU A 666 -0.94 -22.27 21.96
N LEU A 667 -0.63 -21.56 20.87
CA LEU A 667 0.61 -20.78 20.75
C LEU A 667 0.67 -19.66 21.80
N MET A 668 -0.43 -18.93 22.02
CA MET A 668 -0.46 -17.85 23.01
C MET A 668 -0.35 -18.36 24.46
N CYS A 669 -0.97 -19.51 24.80
CA CYS A 669 -0.76 -20.17 26.09
C CYS A 669 0.72 -20.54 26.28
N GLY A 670 1.38 -21.10 25.27
CA GLY A 670 2.81 -21.41 25.33
C GLY A 670 3.69 -20.18 25.52
N ILE A 671 3.40 -19.08 24.82
CA ILE A 671 4.12 -17.81 24.95
C ILE A 671 3.92 -17.21 26.36
N LEU A 672 2.70 -17.18 26.88
CA LEU A 672 2.42 -16.68 28.23
C LEU A 672 3.07 -17.54 29.32
N ALA A 673 3.12 -18.85 29.14
CA ALA A 673 3.83 -19.76 30.03
C ALA A 673 5.35 -19.48 30.02
N GLU A 674 5.94 -19.23 28.84
CA GLU A 674 7.35 -18.85 28.69
C GLU A 674 7.64 -17.49 29.35
N MET A 675 6.82 -16.47 29.09
CA MET A 675 6.90 -15.17 29.77
C MET A 675 6.76 -15.29 31.29
N GLY A 676 5.97 -16.26 31.76
CA GLY A 676 5.80 -16.60 33.17
C GLY A 676 6.91 -17.48 33.77
N GLY A 677 7.92 -17.86 32.98
CA GLY A 677 9.03 -18.73 33.39
C GLY A 677 8.66 -20.22 33.57
N ARG A 678 7.47 -20.64 33.13
CA ARG A 678 6.97 -22.03 33.19
C ARG A 678 7.30 -22.77 31.90
N LEU A 679 8.58 -23.11 31.73
CA LEU A 679 9.10 -23.69 30.49
C LEU A 679 8.51 -25.08 30.16
N GLU A 680 8.23 -25.91 31.18
CA GLU A 680 7.62 -27.24 30.98
C GLU A 680 6.19 -27.13 30.44
N GLU A 681 5.39 -26.19 30.95
CA GLU A 681 4.04 -25.93 30.43
C GLU A 681 4.10 -25.39 28.99
N ALA A 682 5.01 -24.46 28.72
CA ALA A 682 5.22 -23.90 27.39
C ALA A 682 5.55 -24.97 26.34
N GLU A 683 6.42 -25.92 26.70
CA GLU A 683 6.74 -27.08 25.87
C GLU A 683 5.49 -27.88 25.49
N THR A 684 4.63 -28.21 26.45
CA THR A 684 3.42 -29.00 26.18
C THR A 684 2.46 -28.29 25.22
N PHE A 685 2.33 -26.96 25.34
CA PHE A 685 1.48 -26.17 24.45
C PHE A 685 2.06 -26.06 23.04
N PHE A 686 3.38 -25.87 22.91
CA PHE A 686 4.04 -25.83 21.61
C PHE A 686 4.06 -27.19 20.93
N GLU A 687 4.29 -28.28 21.68
CA GLU A 687 4.17 -29.65 21.16
C GLU A 687 2.74 -29.90 20.65
N GLY A 688 1.73 -29.56 21.45
CA GLY A 688 0.33 -29.64 21.05
C GLY A 688 0.04 -28.83 19.77
N ALA A 689 0.62 -27.63 19.63
CA ALA A 689 0.49 -26.82 18.44
C ALA A 689 1.11 -27.49 17.19
N THR A 690 2.26 -28.15 17.33
CA THR A 690 2.90 -28.88 16.23
C THR A 690 2.11 -30.12 15.80
N CYS A 691 1.38 -30.75 16.73
CA CYS A 691 0.50 -31.88 16.45
C CYS A 691 -0.77 -31.45 15.70
N VAL A 692 -1.30 -30.25 15.97
CA VAL A 692 -2.50 -29.71 15.32
C VAL A 692 -2.22 -29.31 13.88
N ASP A 693 -1.12 -28.58 13.64
CA ASP A 693 -0.69 -28.19 12.29
C ASP A 693 0.80 -28.47 12.09
N PRO A 694 1.14 -29.67 11.57
CA PRO A 694 2.54 -30.03 11.30
C PRO A 694 3.22 -29.19 10.22
N ALA A 695 2.47 -28.41 9.41
CA ALA A 695 3.03 -27.55 8.38
C ALA A 695 3.37 -26.13 8.90
N ASN A 696 2.92 -25.78 10.11
CA ASN A 696 3.14 -24.46 10.66
C ASN A 696 4.59 -24.26 11.13
N VAL A 697 5.33 -23.44 10.39
CA VAL A 697 6.72 -23.08 10.72
C VAL A 697 6.83 -22.39 12.08
N VAL A 698 5.87 -21.55 12.47
CA VAL A 698 5.89 -20.79 13.73
C VAL A 698 5.79 -21.73 14.94
N ALA A 699 4.92 -22.74 14.88
CA ALA A 699 4.79 -23.73 15.93
C ALA A 699 6.10 -24.51 16.14
N TRP A 700 6.73 -24.96 15.04
CA TRP A 700 8.02 -25.66 15.11
C TRP A 700 9.17 -24.77 15.59
N THR A 701 9.20 -23.47 15.23
CA THR A 701 10.21 -22.54 15.75
C THR A 701 10.09 -22.34 17.25
N LEU A 702 8.85 -22.16 17.74
CA LEU A 702 8.57 -21.94 19.15
C LEU A 702 8.86 -23.19 19.98
N PHE A 703 8.52 -24.36 19.46
CA PHE A 703 8.85 -25.62 20.09
C PHE A 703 10.37 -25.85 20.14
N ALA A 704 11.09 -25.63 19.04
CA ALA A 704 12.55 -25.75 19.02
C ALA A 704 13.22 -24.82 20.05
N LEU A 705 12.74 -23.57 20.16
CA LEU A 705 13.25 -22.68 21.19
C LEU A 705 12.97 -23.20 22.61
N ALA A 706 11.73 -23.59 22.90
CA ALA A 706 11.38 -24.04 24.25
C ALA A 706 12.32 -25.19 24.70
N GLN A 707 12.67 -26.10 23.77
CA GLN A 707 13.64 -27.17 24.01
C GLN A 707 15.07 -26.68 24.26
N GLU A 708 15.50 -25.60 23.60
CA GLU A 708 16.78 -24.96 23.85
C GLU A 708 16.83 -24.35 25.25
N LEU A 709 15.76 -23.68 25.67
CA LEU A 709 15.66 -23.03 26.99
C LEU A 709 15.57 -24.03 28.15
N LEU A 710 14.98 -25.21 27.92
CA LEU A 710 14.86 -26.28 28.90
C LEU A 710 16.18 -26.99 29.23
N CYS A 711 17.24 -26.76 28.45
CA CYS A 711 18.54 -27.41 28.62
C CYS A 711 19.59 -26.46 29.25
N PRO A 712 19.64 -26.32 30.60
CA PRO A 712 20.56 -25.39 31.27
C PRO A 712 22.06 -25.75 31.16
N GLY A 713 22.40 -26.89 30.55
CA GLY A 713 23.77 -27.39 30.41
C GLY A 713 24.46 -27.08 29.07
N GLY A 714 23.81 -26.36 28.15
CA GLY A 714 24.37 -26.05 26.82
C GLY A 714 24.46 -27.24 25.86
N GLY A 715 23.89 -28.38 26.22
CA GLY A 715 23.68 -29.50 25.30
C GLY A 715 22.33 -29.34 24.60
N LEU A 716 22.31 -29.49 23.28
CA LEU A 716 21.08 -29.50 22.50
C LEU A 716 20.33 -30.81 22.74
N SER A 717 19.03 -30.73 23.03
CA SER A 717 18.21 -31.93 23.24
C SER A 717 17.98 -32.70 21.93
N SER A 718 17.75 -34.01 22.03
CA SER A 718 17.29 -34.84 20.91
C SER A 718 16.01 -34.27 20.27
N SER A 719 15.08 -33.76 21.10
CA SER A 719 13.84 -33.10 20.66
C SER A 719 14.10 -31.80 19.89
N TYR A 720 15.13 -31.03 20.27
CA TYR A 720 15.56 -29.83 19.54
C TYR A 720 16.03 -30.18 18.12
N HIS A 721 16.93 -31.16 17.99
CA HIS A 721 17.45 -31.58 16.69
C HIS A 721 16.33 -32.14 15.79
N LEU A 722 15.34 -32.82 16.37
CA LEU A 722 14.16 -33.30 15.67
C LEU A 722 13.29 -32.13 15.17
N ALA A 723 13.01 -31.14 16.02
CA ALA A 723 12.23 -29.95 15.67
C ALA A 723 12.94 -29.11 14.59
N LEU A 724 14.26 -28.94 14.70
CA LEU A 724 15.09 -28.25 13.72
C LEU A 724 15.06 -28.95 12.36
N ALA A 725 15.19 -30.28 12.34
CA ALA A 725 15.10 -31.06 11.12
C ALA A 725 13.72 -30.94 10.44
N ARG A 726 12.63 -30.95 11.22
CA ARG A 726 11.26 -30.70 10.70
C ARG A 726 11.13 -29.31 10.08
N LEU A 727 11.70 -28.29 10.73
CA LEU A 727 11.71 -26.94 10.22
C LEU A 727 12.53 -26.79 8.92
N GLN A 728 13.71 -27.40 8.85
CA GLN A 728 14.54 -27.44 7.64
C GLN A 728 13.85 -28.20 6.50
N LEU A 729 13.13 -29.28 6.81
CA LEU A 729 12.28 -30.01 5.87
C LEU A 729 11.19 -29.13 5.26
N LEU A 730 10.49 -28.33 6.07
CA LEU A 730 9.48 -27.38 5.59
C LEU A 730 10.07 -26.28 4.69
N ARG A 731 11.35 -25.94 4.90
CA ARG A 731 12.10 -24.99 4.06
C ARG A 731 12.77 -25.61 2.84
N ALA A 732 12.58 -26.92 2.61
CA ALA A 732 13.23 -27.70 1.56
C ALA A 732 14.78 -27.76 1.66
N GLU A 733 15.34 -27.60 2.86
CA GLU A 733 16.78 -27.72 3.14
C GLU A 733 17.16 -29.17 3.53
N TYR A 734 17.10 -30.08 2.56
CA TYR A 734 17.23 -31.53 2.81
C TYR A 734 18.59 -31.96 3.40
N GLY A 735 19.69 -31.34 2.96
CA GLY A 735 21.04 -31.70 3.43
C GLY A 735 21.29 -31.30 4.88
N SER A 736 20.81 -30.12 5.28
CA SER A 736 20.89 -29.65 6.67
C SER A 736 20.01 -30.52 7.58
N ALA A 737 18.80 -30.85 7.12
CA ALA A 737 17.86 -31.71 7.83
C ALA A 737 18.45 -33.10 8.12
N GLU A 738 19.14 -33.69 7.14
CA GLU A 738 19.82 -34.98 7.32
C GLU A 738 20.91 -34.91 8.40
N SER A 739 21.68 -33.81 8.46
CA SER A 739 22.70 -33.61 9.49
C SER A 739 22.08 -33.49 10.88
N SER A 740 21.03 -32.67 11.02
CA SER A 740 20.34 -32.48 12.30
C SER A 740 19.66 -33.77 12.78
N LEU A 741 19.14 -34.60 11.87
CA LEU A 741 18.57 -35.91 12.24
C LEU A 741 19.63 -36.90 12.73
N LYS A 742 20.85 -36.88 12.18
CA LYS A 742 21.95 -37.75 12.65
C LYS A 742 22.31 -37.47 14.11
N GLU A 743 22.14 -36.23 14.55
CA GLU A 743 22.39 -35.80 15.93
C GLU A 743 21.24 -36.17 16.88
N ALA A 744 20.02 -36.36 16.37
CA ALA A 744 18.83 -36.57 17.19
C ALA A 744 18.70 -37.97 17.84
N LEU A 745 19.47 -38.99 17.45
CA LEU A 745 19.59 -40.32 18.11
C LEU A 745 18.27 -40.89 18.73
N ASN A 746 17.17 -40.89 17.96
CA ASN A 746 15.84 -41.34 18.44
C ASN A 746 15.19 -42.29 17.41
N ASP A 747 14.31 -43.18 17.86
CA ASP A 747 13.70 -44.26 17.05
C ASP A 747 12.77 -43.71 15.95
N ASN A 748 12.13 -42.55 16.19
CA ASN A 748 11.26 -41.87 15.22
C ASN A 748 12.01 -41.12 14.10
N VAL A 749 13.34 -41.08 14.15
CA VAL A 749 14.18 -40.34 13.20
C VAL A 749 14.20 -41.05 11.83
N TRP A 750 14.10 -42.38 11.81
CA TRP A 750 14.11 -43.16 10.56
C TRP A 750 12.95 -42.83 9.62
N ALA A 751 11.77 -42.50 10.16
CA ALA A 751 10.62 -42.07 9.37
C ALA A 751 10.92 -40.77 8.61
N LEU A 752 11.58 -39.81 9.28
CA LEU A 752 11.97 -38.54 8.68
C LEU A 752 13.12 -38.72 7.67
N PHE A 753 14.11 -39.58 7.95
CA PHE A 753 15.13 -39.93 6.96
C PHE A 753 14.51 -40.53 5.70
N GLY A 754 13.57 -41.46 5.86
CA GLY A 754 12.84 -42.03 4.74
C GLY A 754 12.11 -40.95 3.93
N HIS A 755 11.50 -39.98 4.59
CA HIS A 755 10.85 -38.85 3.93
C HIS A 755 11.82 -37.94 3.18
N ILE A 756 12.99 -37.63 3.76
CA ILE A 756 14.04 -36.85 3.08
C ILE A 756 14.53 -37.59 1.83
N HIS A 757 14.82 -38.89 1.94
CA HIS A 757 15.26 -39.70 0.80
C HIS A 757 14.17 -39.82 -0.28
N HIS A 758 12.89 -39.91 0.11
CA HIS A 758 11.77 -39.90 -0.82
C HIS A 758 11.66 -38.57 -1.59
N LEU A 759 11.81 -37.43 -0.90
CA LEU A 759 11.75 -36.11 -1.53
C LEU A 759 12.97 -35.81 -2.41
N THR A 760 14.14 -36.36 -2.07
CA THR A 760 15.37 -36.23 -2.88
C THR A 760 15.45 -37.23 -4.03
N GLY A 761 14.50 -38.16 -4.15
CA GLY A 761 14.43 -39.16 -5.23
C GLY A 761 15.29 -40.40 -5.02
N GLU A 762 15.89 -40.58 -3.85
CA GLU A 762 16.68 -41.75 -3.47
C GLU A 762 15.78 -42.88 -2.93
N PHE A 763 14.93 -43.45 -3.79
CA PHE A 763 13.87 -44.38 -3.38
C PHE A 763 14.36 -45.64 -2.65
N GLY A 764 15.52 -46.20 -3.04
CA GLY A 764 16.08 -47.38 -2.37
C GLY A 764 16.46 -47.13 -0.90
N LYS A 765 17.11 -45.98 -0.61
CA LYS A 765 17.41 -45.61 0.79
C LYS A 765 16.15 -45.26 1.56
N ALA A 766 15.17 -44.63 0.90
CA ALA A 766 13.89 -44.32 1.50
C ALA A 766 13.15 -45.60 1.94
N GLN A 767 13.14 -46.62 1.09
CA GLN A 767 12.57 -47.93 1.40
C GLN A 767 13.22 -48.55 2.65
N GLU A 768 14.56 -48.63 2.70
CA GLU A 768 15.26 -49.19 3.86
C GLU A 768 14.91 -48.47 5.17
N CYS A 769 14.81 -47.14 5.12
CA CYS A 769 14.45 -46.33 6.29
C CYS A 769 13.00 -46.57 6.74
N TYR A 770 12.06 -46.67 5.80
CA TYR A 770 10.66 -46.95 6.11
C TYR A 770 10.46 -48.38 6.64
N GLU A 771 11.11 -49.38 6.05
CA GLU A 771 11.06 -50.77 6.53
C GLU A 771 11.62 -50.87 7.95
N ARG A 772 12.79 -50.26 8.21
CA ARG A 772 13.34 -50.17 9.58
C ARG A 772 12.37 -49.52 10.55
N THR A 773 11.71 -48.43 10.16
CA THR A 773 10.73 -47.76 11.03
C THR A 773 9.59 -48.72 11.41
N LEU A 774 9.11 -49.52 10.46
CA LEU A 774 8.02 -50.48 10.68
C LEU A 774 8.43 -51.71 11.49
N ASP A 775 9.73 -52.05 11.54
CA ASP A 775 10.24 -53.13 12.40
C ASP A 775 10.23 -52.73 13.90
N PHE A 776 10.37 -51.44 14.21
CA PHE A 776 10.44 -50.94 15.58
C PHE A 776 9.11 -50.38 16.11
N VAL A 777 8.28 -49.78 15.25
CA VAL A 777 7.01 -49.17 15.67
C VAL A 777 5.90 -50.23 15.74
N THR A 778 5.56 -50.66 16.96
CA THR A 778 4.52 -51.67 17.21
C THR A 778 3.10 -51.12 17.31
N ASP A 779 2.93 -49.82 17.55
CA ASP A 779 1.65 -49.11 17.58
C ASP A 779 1.89 -47.64 17.24
N ALA A 780 1.21 -47.07 16.22
CA ALA A 780 1.12 -45.61 16.09
C ALA A 780 0.08 -45.15 15.05
N THR A 781 -0.66 -44.12 15.47
CA THR A 781 -1.51 -43.21 14.70
C THR A 781 -0.80 -42.53 13.52
N ASP A 782 0.53 -42.50 13.48
CA ASP A 782 1.35 -41.83 12.45
C ASP A 782 1.97 -42.78 11.40
N THR A 783 1.56 -44.05 11.36
CA THR A 783 2.09 -45.03 10.39
C THR A 783 1.52 -44.86 8.98
N HIS A 784 0.39 -44.17 8.84
CA HIS A 784 -0.30 -44.03 7.55
C HIS A 784 0.55 -43.37 6.44
N PRO A 785 1.22 -42.22 6.67
CA PRO A 785 2.08 -41.61 5.67
C PRO A 785 3.24 -42.51 5.24
N ILE A 786 3.78 -43.32 6.17
CA ILE A 786 4.85 -44.28 5.90
C ILE A 786 4.34 -45.36 4.96
N TYR A 787 3.20 -45.99 5.28
CA TYR A 787 2.62 -47.01 4.41
C TYR A 787 2.24 -46.48 3.02
N LEU A 788 1.74 -45.25 2.93
CA LEU A 788 1.40 -44.62 1.65
C LEU A 788 2.63 -44.40 0.76
N ARG A 789 3.73 -43.93 1.35
CA ARG A 789 5.00 -43.67 0.65
C ARG A 789 5.75 -44.95 0.33
N LEU A 790 5.78 -45.91 1.24
CA LEU A 790 6.39 -47.22 0.99
C LEU A 790 5.63 -47.99 -0.09
N GLY A 791 4.29 -47.97 -0.05
CA GLY A 791 3.46 -48.56 -1.10
C GLY A 791 3.69 -47.94 -2.48
N SER A 792 3.94 -46.63 -2.54
CA SER A 792 4.21 -45.96 -3.82
C SER A 792 5.59 -46.30 -4.38
N ILE A 793 6.59 -46.49 -3.51
CA ILE A 793 7.91 -47.00 -3.90
C ILE A 793 7.77 -48.41 -4.47
N TYR A 794 7.08 -49.32 -3.79
CA TYR A 794 6.86 -50.69 -4.31
C TYR A 794 6.09 -50.72 -5.64
N LEU A 795 5.15 -49.78 -5.87
CA LEU A 795 4.47 -49.66 -7.17
C LEU A 795 5.43 -49.22 -8.29
N GLN A 796 6.38 -48.33 -8.00
CA GLN A 796 7.37 -47.87 -8.98
C GLN A 796 8.40 -48.95 -9.31
N GLU A 797 8.79 -49.75 -8.33
CA GLU A 797 9.74 -50.87 -8.49
C GLU A 797 9.13 -52.10 -9.14
N GLY A 798 7.79 -52.16 -9.24
CA GLY A 798 7.05 -53.27 -9.83
C GLY A 798 6.76 -54.42 -8.87
N GLU A 799 7.03 -54.25 -7.56
CA GLU A 799 6.70 -55.23 -6.51
C GLU A 799 5.22 -55.15 -6.10
N PHE A 800 4.32 -55.42 -7.05
CA PHE A 800 2.88 -55.17 -6.88
C PHE A 800 2.23 -55.95 -5.71
N GLN A 801 2.70 -57.16 -5.39
CA GLN A 801 2.19 -57.93 -4.25
C GLN A 801 2.55 -57.28 -2.90
N ARG A 802 3.77 -56.75 -2.76
CA ARG A 802 4.18 -56.02 -1.56
C ARG A 802 3.48 -54.66 -1.48
N ALA A 803 3.29 -53.98 -2.60
CA ALA A 803 2.49 -52.76 -2.67
C ALA A 803 1.05 -53.02 -2.18
N LYS A 804 0.39 -54.07 -2.68
CA LYS A 804 -0.97 -54.46 -2.26
C LYS A 804 -1.06 -54.69 -0.75
N THR A 805 -0.17 -55.52 -0.19
CA THR A 805 -0.17 -55.81 1.26
C THR A 805 0.09 -54.56 2.11
N THR A 806 0.96 -53.66 1.65
CA THR A 806 1.29 -52.40 2.34
C THR A 806 0.13 -51.40 2.29
N TYR A 807 -0.51 -51.20 1.13
CA TYR A 807 -1.69 -50.36 1.01
C TYR A 807 -2.90 -50.91 1.79
N LEU A 808 -3.07 -52.23 1.86
CA LEU A 808 -4.12 -52.84 2.71
C LEU A 808 -3.90 -52.52 4.20
N ARG A 809 -2.65 -52.48 4.68
CA ARG A 809 -2.34 -52.01 6.04
C ARG A 809 -2.66 -50.53 6.20
N ALA A 810 -2.32 -49.71 5.20
CA ALA A 810 -2.63 -48.28 5.18
C ALA A 810 -4.15 -48.03 5.28
N CYS A 811 -4.95 -48.74 4.47
CA CYS A 811 -6.41 -48.64 4.47
C CYS A 811 -7.05 -49.10 5.79
N LYS A 812 -6.47 -50.10 6.47
CA LYS A 812 -6.92 -50.54 7.80
C LYS A 812 -6.66 -49.51 8.89
N SER A 813 -5.55 -48.78 8.80
CA SER A 813 -5.17 -47.76 9.77
C SER A 813 -5.94 -46.46 9.56
N SER A 814 -5.89 -45.90 8.35
CA SER A 814 -6.61 -44.69 7.97
C SER A 814 -6.94 -44.76 6.47
N PRO A 815 -8.21 -44.96 6.09
CA PRO A 815 -8.58 -45.03 4.69
C PRO A 815 -8.56 -43.63 4.06
N SER A 816 -7.81 -43.45 2.97
CA SER A 816 -7.80 -42.23 2.16
C SER A 816 -7.98 -42.55 0.68
N CYS A 817 -8.40 -41.55 -0.12
CA CYS A 817 -8.51 -41.73 -1.58
C CYS A 817 -7.20 -42.22 -2.20
N LEU A 818 -6.06 -41.69 -1.74
CA LEU A 818 -4.73 -42.06 -2.25
C LEU A 818 -4.34 -43.49 -1.88
N THR A 819 -4.69 -43.98 -0.68
CA THR A 819 -4.39 -45.38 -0.30
C THR A 819 -5.24 -46.37 -1.08
N TRP A 820 -6.53 -46.08 -1.27
CA TRP A 820 -7.43 -46.92 -2.07
C TRP A 820 -7.07 -46.90 -3.55
N LEU A 821 -6.67 -45.74 -4.07
CA LEU A 821 -6.11 -45.62 -5.42
C LEU A 821 -4.84 -46.47 -5.57
N GLY A 822 -3.88 -46.34 -4.64
CA GLY A 822 -2.65 -47.15 -4.66
C GLY A 822 -2.92 -48.66 -4.62
N LEU A 823 -3.87 -49.09 -3.79
CA LEU A 823 -4.34 -50.47 -3.75
C LEU A 823 -4.96 -50.92 -5.08
N GLY A 824 -5.85 -50.10 -5.64
CA GLY A 824 -6.50 -50.38 -6.92
C GLY A 824 -5.50 -50.51 -8.08
N ILE A 825 -4.49 -49.65 -8.12
CA ILE A 825 -3.38 -49.73 -9.07
C ILE A 825 -2.61 -51.04 -8.89
N ALA A 826 -2.27 -51.41 -7.65
CA ALA A 826 -1.57 -52.66 -7.37
C ALA A 826 -2.36 -53.88 -7.85
N CYS A 827 -3.66 -53.97 -7.50
CA CYS A 827 -4.53 -55.06 -7.93
C CYS A 827 -4.71 -55.11 -9.46
N TYR A 828 -4.87 -53.96 -10.12
CA TYR A 828 -4.96 -53.87 -11.58
C TYR A 828 -3.69 -54.40 -12.25
N ARG A 829 -2.51 -54.02 -11.75
CA ARG A 829 -1.21 -54.51 -12.26
C ARG A 829 -1.00 -56.01 -12.02
N LEU A 830 -1.63 -56.57 -10.99
CA LEU A 830 -1.65 -58.02 -10.72
C LEU A 830 -2.66 -58.79 -11.59
N GLY A 831 -3.55 -58.10 -12.32
CA GLY A 831 -4.63 -58.70 -13.09
C GLY A 831 -5.85 -59.10 -12.26
N GLU A 832 -5.90 -58.70 -10.99
CA GLU A 832 -7.01 -58.97 -10.07
C GLU A 832 -8.09 -57.89 -10.25
N LEU A 833 -8.79 -57.94 -11.39
CA LEU A 833 -9.68 -56.86 -11.84
C LEU A 833 -10.85 -56.58 -10.90
N THR A 834 -11.38 -57.62 -10.24
CA THR A 834 -12.51 -57.46 -9.30
C THR A 834 -12.09 -56.68 -8.06
N GLU A 835 -10.94 -57.04 -7.46
CA GLU A 835 -10.43 -56.34 -6.29
C GLU A 835 -9.93 -54.92 -6.64
N ALA A 836 -9.42 -54.73 -7.86
CA ALA A 836 -9.07 -53.41 -8.37
C ALA A 836 -10.30 -52.51 -8.49
N GLU A 837 -11.41 -53.02 -8.99
CA GLU A 837 -12.67 -52.30 -9.08
C GLU A 837 -13.20 -51.91 -7.69
N ASP A 838 -13.25 -52.86 -6.76
CA ASP A 838 -13.68 -52.62 -5.38
C ASP A 838 -12.82 -51.51 -4.72
N ALA A 839 -11.50 -51.59 -4.84
CA ALA A 839 -10.60 -50.58 -4.28
C ALA A 839 -10.76 -49.19 -4.93
N LEU A 840 -10.90 -49.13 -6.27
CA LEU A 840 -11.05 -47.87 -6.98
C LEU A 840 -12.43 -47.23 -6.75
N THR A 841 -13.48 -48.02 -6.56
CA THR A 841 -14.80 -47.50 -6.20
C THR A 841 -14.80 -46.88 -4.80
N GLU A 842 -14.15 -47.51 -3.81
CA GLU A 842 -13.92 -46.89 -2.50
C GLU A 842 -13.11 -45.59 -2.60
N ALA A 843 -12.07 -45.56 -3.44
CA ALA A 843 -11.30 -44.34 -3.70
C ALA A 843 -12.18 -43.21 -4.27
N ASN A 844 -13.12 -43.56 -5.15
CA ASN A 844 -14.06 -42.63 -5.78
C ASN A 844 -15.13 -42.13 -4.80
N ILE A 845 -15.59 -42.97 -3.87
CA ILE A 845 -16.51 -42.58 -2.79
C ILE A 845 -15.86 -41.50 -1.90
N LEU A 846 -14.57 -41.65 -1.59
CA LEU A 846 -13.84 -40.69 -0.75
C LEU A 846 -13.49 -39.39 -1.48
N ASN A 847 -13.13 -39.45 -2.77
CA ASN A 847 -12.88 -38.26 -3.57
C ASN A 847 -13.23 -38.52 -5.04
N ASN A 848 -14.41 -38.05 -5.43
CA ASN A 848 -14.92 -38.14 -6.80
C ASN A 848 -14.22 -37.17 -7.79
N GLY A 849 -13.42 -36.24 -7.30
CA GLY A 849 -12.66 -35.27 -8.09
C GLY A 849 -11.28 -35.75 -8.52
N ASN A 850 -10.83 -36.93 -8.07
CA ASN A 850 -9.52 -37.46 -8.44
C ASN A 850 -9.56 -38.06 -9.85
N ALA A 851 -8.97 -37.35 -10.82
CA ALA A 851 -8.93 -37.76 -12.23
C ALA A 851 -8.21 -39.10 -12.45
N GLU A 852 -7.24 -39.45 -11.60
CA GLU A 852 -6.47 -40.68 -11.73
C GLU A 852 -7.32 -41.92 -11.39
N VAL A 853 -8.21 -41.81 -10.40
CA VAL A 853 -9.18 -42.87 -10.05
C VAL A 853 -10.09 -43.19 -11.24
N TRP A 854 -10.64 -42.15 -11.88
CA TRP A 854 -11.45 -42.31 -13.10
C TRP A 854 -10.67 -42.91 -14.28
N GLY A 855 -9.39 -42.56 -14.40
CA GLY A 855 -8.48 -43.16 -15.39
C GLY A 855 -8.34 -44.67 -15.18
N TYR A 856 -8.05 -45.11 -13.96
CA TYR A 856 -7.91 -46.54 -13.66
C TYR A 856 -9.25 -47.30 -13.71
N LEU A 857 -10.37 -46.68 -13.30
CA LEU A 857 -11.70 -47.28 -13.50
C LEU A 857 -12.01 -47.50 -14.98
N SER A 858 -11.61 -46.56 -15.86
CA SER A 858 -11.76 -46.74 -17.30
C SER A 858 -10.94 -47.93 -17.82
N LEU A 859 -9.70 -48.11 -17.34
CA LEU A 859 -8.85 -49.25 -17.69
C LEU A 859 -9.46 -50.58 -17.26
N VAL A 860 -9.98 -50.66 -16.03
CA VAL A 860 -10.68 -51.85 -15.52
C VAL A 860 -11.90 -52.17 -16.37
N CYS A 861 -12.73 -51.17 -16.69
CA CYS A 861 -13.94 -51.36 -17.52
C CYS A 861 -13.62 -51.80 -18.96
N LEU A 862 -12.52 -51.29 -19.54
CA LEU A 862 -12.06 -51.72 -20.86
C LEU A 862 -11.63 -53.19 -20.86
N GLN A 863 -10.92 -53.65 -19.82
CA GLN A 863 -10.48 -55.04 -19.69
C GLN A 863 -11.63 -56.01 -19.37
N THR A 864 -12.64 -55.58 -18.62
CA THR A 864 -13.82 -56.39 -18.29
C THR A 864 -14.89 -56.38 -19.39
N GLY A 865 -14.75 -55.57 -20.43
CA GLY A 865 -15.68 -55.52 -21.56
C GLY A 865 -16.90 -54.60 -21.36
N ARG A 866 -16.95 -53.80 -20.29
CA ARG A 866 -18.09 -52.94 -19.94
C ARG A 866 -18.03 -51.61 -20.71
N ARG A 867 -18.61 -51.62 -21.92
CA ARG A 867 -18.49 -50.53 -22.90
C ARG A 867 -18.95 -49.15 -22.41
N LEU A 868 -20.16 -49.08 -21.87
CA LEU A 868 -20.78 -47.79 -21.46
C LEU A 868 -20.03 -47.16 -20.28
N GLU A 869 -19.64 -47.98 -19.29
CA GLU A 869 -18.93 -47.53 -18.10
C GLU A 869 -17.50 -47.07 -18.42
N ALA A 870 -16.83 -47.74 -19.37
CA ALA A 870 -15.51 -47.35 -19.86
C ALA A 870 -15.53 -45.94 -20.48
N GLU A 871 -16.50 -45.66 -21.35
CA GLU A 871 -16.67 -44.35 -21.98
C GLU A 871 -16.96 -43.25 -20.95
N GLN A 872 -17.88 -43.52 -20.03
CA GLN A 872 -18.26 -42.57 -18.98
C GLN A 872 -17.06 -42.24 -18.10
N SER A 873 -16.36 -43.27 -17.61
CA SER A 873 -15.20 -43.12 -16.73
C SER A 873 -14.07 -42.35 -17.42
N TYR A 874 -13.79 -42.65 -18.68
CA TYR A 874 -12.79 -41.93 -19.46
C TYR A 874 -13.17 -40.45 -19.70
N LYS A 875 -14.45 -40.17 -20.00
CA LYS A 875 -14.97 -38.81 -20.14
C LYS A 875 -14.82 -38.00 -18.84
N TYR A 876 -15.09 -38.62 -17.69
CA TYR A 876 -14.88 -37.97 -16.39
C TYR A 876 -13.39 -37.75 -16.07
N ALA A 877 -12.52 -38.71 -16.39
CA ALA A 877 -11.07 -38.55 -16.23
C ALA A 877 -10.52 -37.35 -17.03
N LEU A 878 -11.00 -37.15 -18.26
CA LEU A 878 -10.64 -36.00 -19.08
C LEU A 878 -11.25 -34.69 -18.54
N LYS A 879 -12.52 -34.71 -18.12
CA LYS A 879 -13.19 -33.54 -17.53
C LYS A 879 -12.47 -33.02 -16.28
N LEU A 880 -11.90 -33.94 -15.49
CA LEU A 880 -11.17 -33.63 -14.26
C LEU A 880 -9.67 -33.38 -14.50
N ASN A 881 -9.23 -33.22 -15.75
CA ASN A 881 -7.85 -32.94 -16.15
C ASN A 881 -6.83 -34.00 -15.68
N LEU A 882 -7.02 -35.27 -16.08
CA LEU A 882 -5.99 -36.30 -15.91
C LEU A 882 -4.66 -35.87 -16.54
N GLN A 883 -3.61 -35.68 -15.72
CA GLN A 883 -2.29 -35.23 -16.19
C GLN A 883 -1.28 -36.35 -16.46
N LYS A 884 -1.47 -37.56 -15.90
CA LYS A 884 -0.50 -38.65 -16.04
C LYS A 884 -0.52 -39.25 -17.45
N GLU A 885 0.42 -38.80 -18.28
CA GLU A 885 0.56 -39.24 -19.68
C GLU A 885 0.73 -40.76 -19.84
N ALA A 886 1.37 -41.43 -18.88
CA ALA A 886 1.53 -42.88 -18.90
C ALA A 886 0.17 -43.60 -18.89
N VAL A 887 -0.74 -43.17 -18.03
CA VAL A 887 -2.09 -43.75 -17.89
C VAL A 887 -2.93 -43.43 -19.12
N ILE A 888 -2.84 -42.20 -19.65
CA ILE A 888 -3.57 -41.81 -20.87
C ILE A 888 -3.12 -42.64 -22.08
N ARG A 889 -1.81 -42.85 -22.24
CA ARG A 889 -1.26 -43.70 -23.31
C ARG A 889 -1.74 -45.14 -23.19
N GLU A 890 -1.75 -45.66 -21.96
CA GLU A 890 -2.25 -47.01 -21.68
C GLU A 890 -3.75 -47.15 -22.02
N ILE A 891 -4.58 -46.18 -21.61
CA ILE A 891 -6.01 -46.17 -21.94
C ILE A 891 -6.22 -46.19 -23.45
N LYS A 892 -5.54 -45.30 -24.19
CA LYS A 892 -5.67 -45.22 -25.66
C LYS A 892 -5.24 -46.51 -26.34
N ALA A 893 -4.11 -47.08 -25.95
CA ALA A 893 -3.62 -48.34 -26.49
C ALA A 893 -4.63 -49.49 -26.25
N LEU A 894 -5.27 -49.51 -25.08
CA LEU A 894 -6.29 -50.51 -24.77
C LEU A 894 -7.58 -50.26 -25.57
N GLN A 895 -8.04 -49.01 -25.68
CA GLN A 895 -9.19 -48.61 -26.51
C GLN A 895 -9.00 -49.03 -27.98
N ASP A 896 -7.81 -48.81 -28.53
CA ASP A 896 -7.47 -49.22 -29.90
C ASP A 896 -7.49 -50.75 -30.06
N HIS A 897 -7.08 -51.48 -29.02
CA HIS A 897 -7.09 -52.94 -29.02
C HIS A 897 -8.50 -53.54 -28.91
N VAL A 898 -9.34 -53.03 -27.99
CA VAL A 898 -10.70 -53.54 -27.78
C VAL A 898 -11.74 -52.94 -28.72
N GLY A 899 -11.45 -51.81 -29.36
CA GLY A 899 -12.30 -51.14 -30.36
C GLY A 899 -13.52 -50.42 -29.78
N PHE A 900 -13.52 -50.09 -28.48
CA PHE A 900 -14.58 -49.30 -27.83
C PHE A 900 -14.02 -48.51 -26.64
N GLY A 901 -14.81 -47.58 -26.08
CA GLY A 901 -14.45 -46.82 -24.87
C GLY A 901 -13.89 -45.42 -25.15
N ASN A 902 -13.64 -45.08 -26.42
CA ASN A 902 -13.34 -43.72 -26.84
C ASN A 902 -14.65 -43.04 -27.28
N PRO A 903 -15.09 -41.94 -26.64
CA PRO A 903 -16.35 -41.27 -26.94
C PRO A 903 -16.41 -40.62 -28.34
N CYS A 904 -15.34 -40.72 -29.13
CA CYS A 904 -15.29 -40.25 -30.51
C CYS A 904 -15.71 -41.31 -31.55
N PHE A 905 -16.06 -42.53 -31.13
CA PHE A 905 -16.44 -43.64 -32.02
C PHE A 905 -17.92 -44.02 -31.94
#